data_AF-A0A957GN49-F1
#
_entry.id   AF-A0A957GN49-F1
#
_cell.length_a   1.000
_cell.length_b   1.000
_cell.length_c   1.000
_cell.angle_alpha   90.00
_cell.angle_beta   90.00
_cell.angle_gamma   90.00
#
_symmetry.space_group_name_H-M   'P 1'
#
loop_
_entity.id
_entity.type
_entity.pdbx_description
1 polymer ?
#
loop_
_entity_poly.entity_id
_entity_poly.type
_entity_poly.pdbx_seq_one_letter_code
_entity_poly.pdbx_strand_id
1 'polypeptide(L)'
;MRDEFARRSQQAMGQVSPNGIYVQLYINGLYWGLYNIAERIDDVYASDYFGGNEADWDVIKPDDFGGQEAAEGNLLAWQTLSALAEEDLTIPANYQAVVDYVDLESLADYIILIHYIENTDWPDRNWYAVRNRVSGGGFKFIAWDSELSLKDKNRNIIDVDYPNTPARLFQRLRTNADFRMLFADRVYKHLFNDGALTEAEATARFVELTDLVYQPVVGESARWGDYRRDVYQRPDVGDQNPFELYTRDVHWVAQRNKMLAQYFPVRATNVISNYVGAGLYPTLAPPSFSQQGGAVTAGSVLTINNDENGGQGTIYYTVDGSDPRLPGGNISPRANNGGDAANVPIFSTVTVKARVRSGSTWSAVQQAAFFVPQDLSKLVINEIMYHPPDDTGLDGNEYEFLELLNTGSETLNLDNVTFAAGITYTFPPGATVPPGGFVVLASNATAFEAKYGFAPDGVYLDRLSNSGETVRLLGGLGGEIDSVTYTDLPPWPADADGLGSSLELIDAQLDNSLPENWKSSAAAGGTPGAPNSSGTTDPCATPPPVIVMNEINYNSSDTFNPEDWVELYNPGETAVSLTNWVFQDESAGFTIPAGTTLPSHGYLVLVRESALFSATFPAVSNYLGDLPFGFSGGGERLRLLSPGGCVVDEVTYDDVAPWPPAADGTGPTLTLLNPALDNGNPASWVASAMTGGTPGSANFPDGPTDNYTAYLPLIVRK
;
A
#
# COMPACT_ATOMS: atom_id res chain seq x y z
N MET A 1 19.27 -15.58 7.40
CA MET A 1 19.09 -15.90 5.96
C MET A 1 18.03 -16.93 5.71
N ARG A 2 18.16 -18.17 6.20
CA ARG A 2 17.14 -19.20 5.96
C ARG A 2 15.78 -18.82 6.54
N ASP A 3 15.78 -18.24 7.73
CA ASP A 3 14.57 -17.67 8.35
C ASP A 3 13.92 -16.57 7.47
N GLU A 4 14.68 -15.54 7.13
CA GLU A 4 14.24 -14.49 6.19
C GLU A 4 13.73 -15.05 4.85
N PHE A 5 14.37 -16.08 4.30
CA PHE A 5 13.91 -16.75 3.08
C PHE A 5 12.54 -17.40 3.28
N ALA A 6 12.29 -18.04 4.42
CA ALA A 6 11.00 -18.62 4.74
C ALA A 6 9.92 -17.53 4.84
N ARG A 7 10.19 -16.45 5.58
CA ARG A 7 9.24 -15.32 5.73
C ARG A 7 8.91 -14.64 4.41
N ARG A 8 9.93 -14.33 3.59
CA ARG A 8 9.70 -13.77 2.24
C ARG A 8 9.03 -14.75 1.27
N SER A 9 9.25 -16.05 1.45
CA SER A 9 8.53 -17.06 0.65
C SER A 9 7.07 -17.13 1.04
N GLN A 10 6.74 -16.99 2.34
CA GLN A 10 5.36 -16.89 2.81
C GLN A 10 4.67 -15.64 2.23
N GLN A 11 5.36 -14.49 2.23
CA GLN A 11 4.88 -13.25 1.58
C GLN A 11 4.63 -13.45 0.08
N ALA A 12 5.58 -14.07 -0.64
CA ALA A 12 5.42 -14.33 -2.07
C ALA A 12 4.29 -15.32 -2.39
N MET A 13 3.91 -16.19 -1.45
CA MET A 13 2.71 -17.04 -1.56
C MET A 13 1.40 -16.25 -1.35
N GLY A 14 1.48 -14.94 -1.11
CA GLY A 14 0.34 -14.06 -0.86
C GLY A 14 -0.18 -14.13 0.58
N GLN A 15 0.62 -14.64 1.51
CA GLN A 15 0.29 -14.70 2.93
C GLN A 15 1.04 -13.61 3.70
N VAL A 16 0.39 -13.00 4.69
CA VAL A 16 1.06 -12.07 5.61
C VAL A 16 2.14 -12.81 6.39
N SER A 17 3.33 -12.23 6.47
CA SER A 17 4.46 -12.75 7.25
C SER A 17 5.40 -11.59 7.63
N PRO A 18 6.09 -11.67 8.78
CA PRO A 18 6.91 -10.57 9.29
C PRO A 18 8.01 -10.16 8.34
N ASN A 19 8.18 -8.85 8.16
CA ASN A 19 9.30 -8.29 7.42
C ASN A 19 10.60 -8.43 8.19
N GLY A 20 11.71 -8.50 7.47
CA GLY A 20 13.02 -8.42 8.06
C GLY A 20 14.04 -7.69 7.20
N ILE A 21 14.96 -7.02 7.89
CA ILE A 21 16.02 -6.22 7.29
C ILE A 21 17.37 -6.70 7.80
N TYR A 22 18.39 -6.66 6.94
CA TYR A 22 19.77 -6.92 7.36
C TYR A 22 20.44 -5.62 7.78
N VAL A 23 21.12 -5.66 8.92
CA VAL A 23 21.84 -4.52 9.48
C VAL A 23 23.24 -4.93 9.93
N GLN A 24 24.15 -3.96 9.93
CA GLN A 24 25.45 -4.09 10.57
C GLN A 24 25.38 -3.43 11.94
N LEU A 25 25.47 -4.23 13.01
CA LEU A 25 25.36 -3.73 14.37
C LEU A 25 26.71 -3.21 14.87
N TYR A 26 26.71 -2.03 15.48
CA TYR A 26 27.85 -1.48 16.21
C TYR A 26 27.44 -1.22 17.66
N ILE A 27 28.25 -1.66 18.63
CA ILE A 27 28.04 -1.38 20.05
C ILE A 27 29.26 -0.59 20.55
N ASN A 28 29.03 0.64 21.01
CA ASN A 28 30.09 1.56 21.46
C ASN A 28 31.21 1.75 20.42
N GLY A 29 30.85 1.87 19.15
CA GLY A 29 31.79 2.02 18.02
C GLY A 29 32.46 0.72 17.56
N LEU A 30 32.19 -0.42 18.19
CA LEU A 30 32.74 -1.72 17.80
C LEU A 30 31.76 -2.50 16.93
N TYR A 31 32.21 -2.97 15.76
CA TYR A 31 31.41 -3.85 14.91
C TYR A 31 31.07 -5.15 15.64
N TRP A 32 29.78 -5.45 15.72
CA TRP A 32 29.23 -6.56 16.48
C TRP A 32 28.67 -7.68 15.59
N GLY A 33 28.46 -7.42 14.30
CA GLY A 33 28.06 -8.46 13.35
C GLY A 33 26.96 -8.03 12.40
N LEU A 34 26.65 -8.96 11.50
CA LEU A 34 25.52 -8.90 10.59
C LEU A 34 24.29 -9.51 11.29
N TYR A 35 23.25 -8.70 11.46
CA TYR A 35 22.00 -9.11 12.09
C TYR A 35 20.85 -9.03 11.09
N ASN A 36 19.81 -9.82 11.35
CA ASN A 36 18.51 -9.69 10.69
C ASN A 36 17.51 -9.23 11.75
N ILE A 37 17.13 -7.96 11.69
CA ILE A 37 16.05 -7.43 12.53
C ILE A 37 14.74 -7.86 11.88
N ALA A 38 13.82 -8.40 12.67
CA ALA A 38 12.52 -8.87 12.23
C ALA A 38 11.42 -8.22 13.06
N GLU A 39 10.27 -7.99 12.46
CA GLU A 39 9.07 -7.58 13.20
C GLU A 39 8.69 -8.65 14.23
N ARG A 40 8.20 -8.19 15.37
CA ARG A 40 7.66 -9.07 16.40
C ARG A 40 6.22 -9.41 16.03
N ILE A 41 5.86 -10.70 16.11
CA ILE A 41 4.47 -11.14 15.92
C ILE A 41 3.73 -10.98 17.25
N ASP A 42 3.07 -9.86 17.42
CA ASP A 42 2.18 -9.53 18.54
C ASP A 42 0.82 -9.03 18.02
N ASP A 43 -0.01 -8.51 18.91
CA ASP A 43 -1.34 -7.97 18.61
C ASP A 43 -1.29 -6.67 17.81
N VAL A 44 -0.27 -5.83 18.02
CA VAL A 44 0.03 -4.66 17.18
C VAL A 44 0.28 -5.11 15.74
N TYR A 45 1.23 -6.03 15.54
CA TYR A 45 1.48 -6.62 14.22
C TYR A 45 0.20 -7.21 13.61
N ALA A 46 -0.59 -7.94 14.39
CA ALA A 46 -1.81 -8.53 13.86
C ALA A 46 -2.83 -7.47 13.43
N SER A 47 -2.99 -6.38 14.19
CA SER A 47 -3.89 -5.28 13.85
C SER A 47 -3.41 -4.48 12.64
N ASP A 48 -2.12 -4.21 12.52
CA ASP A 48 -1.56 -3.45 11.39
C ASP A 48 -1.74 -4.19 10.06
N TYR A 49 -1.52 -5.50 10.05
CA TYR A 49 -1.54 -6.29 8.82
C TYR A 49 -2.91 -6.89 8.47
N PHE A 50 -3.78 -7.10 9.45
CA PHE A 50 -5.09 -7.74 9.23
C PHE A 50 -6.28 -6.87 9.66
N GLY A 51 -6.06 -5.68 10.21
CA GLY A 51 -7.09 -4.75 10.66
C GLY A 51 -7.70 -5.07 12.04
N GLY A 52 -8.66 -4.24 12.46
CA GLY A 52 -9.31 -4.34 13.77
C GLY A 52 -8.46 -3.81 14.92
N ASN A 53 -8.98 -3.86 16.16
CA ASN A 53 -8.26 -3.34 17.32
C ASN A 53 -7.24 -4.36 17.84
N GLU A 54 -6.07 -3.90 18.31
CA GLU A 54 -5.03 -4.71 18.97
C GLU A 54 -5.63 -5.64 20.04
N ALA A 55 -6.43 -5.07 20.94
CA ALA A 55 -7.06 -5.78 22.05
C ALA A 55 -8.08 -6.86 21.65
N ASP A 56 -8.33 -7.09 20.36
CA ASP A 56 -9.18 -8.16 19.85
C ASP A 56 -8.38 -9.39 19.38
N TRP A 57 -7.05 -9.32 19.30
CA TRP A 57 -6.21 -10.37 18.74
C TRP A 57 -5.72 -11.40 19.77
N ASP A 58 -5.86 -12.68 19.44
CA ASP A 58 -5.17 -13.82 20.05
C ASP A 58 -3.90 -14.11 19.24
N VAL A 59 -2.75 -14.20 19.89
CA VAL A 59 -1.48 -14.59 19.27
C VAL A 59 -0.92 -15.80 20.01
N ILE A 60 -0.91 -16.95 19.34
CA ILE A 60 -0.56 -18.26 19.92
C ILE A 60 0.78 -18.72 19.38
N LYS A 61 1.62 -19.23 20.28
CA LYS A 61 2.92 -19.83 19.93
C LYS A 61 3.24 -21.00 20.88
N PRO A 62 4.25 -21.82 20.57
CA PRO A 62 4.77 -22.81 21.51
C PRO A 62 5.31 -22.18 22.79
N ASP A 63 5.05 -22.82 23.94
CA ASP A 63 5.69 -22.47 25.22
C ASP A 63 7.04 -23.20 25.39
N ASP A 64 7.88 -22.74 26.31
CA ASP A 64 9.22 -23.32 26.58
C ASP A 64 9.20 -24.80 27.03
N PHE A 65 8.05 -25.33 27.41
CA PHE A 65 7.87 -26.67 27.99
C PHE A 65 7.17 -27.67 27.07
N GLY A 66 6.95 -27.32 25.81
CA GLY A 66 6.36 -28.20 24.79
C GLY A 66 4.83 -28.15 24.72
N GLY A 67 4.21 -27.16 25.37
CA GLY A 67 2.81 -26.77 25.23
C GLY A 67 2.63 -25.54 24.36
N GLN A 68 1.57 -24.76 24.62
CA GLN A 68 1.24 -23.54 23.89
C GLN A 68 0.93 -22.43 24.87
N GLU A 69 1.37 -21.22 24.55
CA GLU A 69 1.02 -20.00 25.27
C GLU A 69 0.36 -18.99 24.36
N ALA A 70 -0.51 -18.17 24.95
CA ALA A 70 -0.96 -16.94 24.33
C ALA A 70 0.13 -15.90 24.59
N ALA A 71 0.87 -15.52 23.54
CA ALA A 71 1.75 -14.36 23.59
C ALA A 71 0.93 -13.10 23.86
N GLU A 72 -0.23 -13.00 23.19
CA GLU A 72 -1.25 -11.99 23.43
C GLU A 72 -2.64 -12.64 23.47
N GLY A 73 -3.58 -12.06 24.22
CA GLY A 73 -4.95 -12.58 24.30
C GLY A 73 -5.12 -13.80 25.21
N ASN A 74 -5.81 -14.85 24.72
CA ASN A 74 -6.03 -16.08 25.48
C ASN A 74 -6.09 -17.35 24.59
N LEU A 75 -6.09 -18.53 25.22
CA LEU A 75 -6.01 -19.82 24.53
C LEU A 75 -7.37 -20.46 24.19
N LEU A 76 -8.50 -19.84 24.52
CA LEU A 76 -9.81 -20.50 24.48
C LEU A 76 -10.17 -21.00 23.07
N ALA A 77 -9.98 -20.15 22.06
CA ALA A 77 -10.27 -20.51 20.68
C ALA A 77 -9.32 -21.62 20.18
N TRP A 78 -8.04 -21.56 20.53
CA TRP A 78 -7.05 -22.59 20.15
C TRP A 78 -7.36 -23.95 20.78
N GLN A 79 -7.73 -23.97 22.06
CA GLN A 79 -8.12 -25.20 22.77
C GLN A 79 -9.41 -25.80 22.18
N THR A 80 -10.37 -24.94 21.83
CA THR A 80 -11.62 -25.35 21.17
C THR A 80 -11.32 -25.98 19.81
N LEU A 81 -10.54 -25.29 18.97
CA LEU A 81 -10.08 -25.80 17.68
C LEU A 81 -9.36 -27.15 17.82
N SER A 82 -8.40 -27.24 18.74
CA SER A 82 -7.63 -28.47 18.96
C SER A 82 -8.53 -29.65 19.34
N ALA A 83 -9.56 -29.41 20.16
CA ALA A 83 -10.54 -30.44 20.52
C ALA A 83 -11.42 -30.85 19.32
N LEU A 84 -11.93 -29.88 18.56
CA LEU A 84 -12.75 -30.13 17.37
C LEU A 84 -11.98 -30.91 16.29
N ALA A 85 -10.67 -30.66 16.16
CA ALA A 85 -9.83 -31.34 15.18
C ALA A 85 -9.63 -32.84 15.46
N GLU A 86 -9.86 -33.32 16.68
CA GLU A 86 -9.74 -34.76 17.01
C GLU A 86 -11.00 -35.58 16.68
N GLU A 87 -12.10 -34.91 16.30
CA GLU A 87 -13.32 -35.56 15.80
C GLU A 87 -13.08 -36.23 14.43
N ASP A 88 -14.04 -37.06 13.99
CA ASP A 88 -14.00 -37.61 12.63
C ASP A 88 -14.32 -36.52 11.59
N LEU A 89 -13.28 -35.96 10.99
CA LEU A 89 -13.40 -34.89 9.99
C LEU A 89 -13.85 -35.37 8.61
N THR A 90 -14.11 -36.67 8.42
CA THR A 90 -14.83 -37.15 7.23
C THR A 90 -16.32 -36.80 7.29
N ILE A 91 -16.83 -36.45 8.48
CA ILE A 91 -18.20 -35.99 8.70
C ILE A 91 -18.28 -34.48 8.40
N PRO A 92 -19.16 -34.03 7.48
CA PRO A 92 -19.23 -32.62 7.06
C PRO A 92 -19.47 -31.62 8.21
N ALA A 93 -20.28 -31.98 9.21
CA ALA A 93 -20.56 -31.10 10.35
C ALA A 93 -19.32 -30.88 11.25
N ASN A 94 -18.54 -31.94 11.49
CA ASN A 94 -17.30 -31.85 12.28
C ASN A 94 -16.24 -31.06 11.53
N TYR A 95 -16.12 -31.29 10.21
CA TYR A 95 -15.23 -30.52 9.36
C TYR A 95 -15.59 -29.03 9.40
N GLN A 96 -16.86 -28.68 9.20
CA GLN A 96 -17.32 -27.29 9.24
C GLN A 96 -17.01 -26.62 10.58
N ALA A 97 -17.20 -27.32 11.71
CA ALA A 97 -16.88 -26.79 13.03
C ALA A 97 -15.38 -26.43 13.17
N VAL A 98 -14.48 -27.17 12.50
CA VAL A 98 -13.05 -26.81 12.44
C VAL A 98 -12.82 -25.61 11.52
N VAL A 99 -13.49 -25.55 10.36
CA VAL A 99 -13.38 -24.44 9.40
C VAL A 99 -13.75 -23.10 10.02
N ASP A 100 -14.74 -23.08 10.92
CA ASP A 100 -15.17 -21.85 11.61
C ASP A 100 -14.08 -21.24 12.52
N TYR A 101 -13.02 -22.00 12.82
CA TYR A 101 -11.89 -21.56 13.64
C TYR A 101 -10.57 -21.44 12.86
N VAL A 102 -10.52 -21.80 11.58
CA VAL A 102 -9.26 -21.91 10.83
C VAL A 102 -9.38 -21.29 9.45
N ASP A 103 -8.43 -20.44 9.12
CA ASP A 103 -8.21 -20.04 7.73
C ASP A 103 -7.49 -21.19 7.00
N LEU A 104 -8.27 -21.99 6.27
CA LEU A 104 -7.76 -23.21 5.64
C LEU A 104 -6.73 -22.92 4.54
N GLU A 105 -6.83 -21.78 3.84
CA GLU A 105 -5.83 -21.39 2.84
C GLU A 105 -4.52 -20.99 3.51
N SER A 106 -4.59 -20.21 4.59
CA SER A 106 -3.42 -19.85 5.39
C SER A 106 -2.72 -21.09 5.94
N LEU A 107 -3.47 -22.05 6.50
CA LEU A 107 -2.90 -23.31 6.98
C LEU A 107 -2.27 -24.12 5.84
N ALA A 108 -2.96 -24.29 4.72
CA ALA A 108 -2.46 -25.07 3.59
C ALA A 108 -1.15 -24.48 3.04
N ASP A 109 -1.10 -23.15 2.84
CA ASP A 109 0.09 -22.45 2.38
C ASP A 109 1.24 -22.56 3.38
N TYR A 110 0.96 -22.36 4.67
CA TYR A 110 1.92 -22.53 5.75
C TYR A 110 2.53 -23.94 5.74
N ILE A 111 1.70 -25.00 5.66
CA ILE A 111 2.17 -26.38 5.63
C ILE A 111 2.99 -26.65 4.36
N ILE A 112 2.57 -26.14 3.20
CA ILE A 112 3.32 -26.27 1.95
C ILE A 112 4.71 -25.64 2.11
N LEU A 113 4.80 -24.45 2.71
CA LEU A 113 6.07 -23.78 2.95
C LEU A 113 6.95 -24.56 3.92
N ILE A 114 6.42 -25.00 5.08
CA ILE A 114 7.17 -25.78 6.07
C ILE A 114 7.71 -27.07 5.46
N HIS A 115 6.89 -27.78 4.70
CA HIS A 115 7.33 -28.96 3.95
C HIS A 115 8.39 -28.57 2.90
N TYR A 116 8.21 -27.48 2.16
CA TYR A 116 9.16 -27.04 1.13
C TYR A 116 10.53 -26.69 1.72
N ILE A 117 10.60 -25.90 2.78
CA ILE A 117 11.88 -25.53 3.41
C ILE A 117 12.45 -26.64 4.31
N GLU A 118 11.66 -27.67 4.61
CA GLU A 118 11.97 -28.76 5.54
C GLU A 118 12.41 -28.29 6.93
N ASN A 119 11.66 -27.38 7.57
CA ASN A 119 12.02 -26.90 8.91
C ASN A 119 12.17 -28.09 9.86
N THR A 120 13.41 -28.35 10.30
CA THR A 120 13.75 -29.58 11.04
C THR A 120 13.48 -29.48 12.52
N ASP A 121 13.23 -28.27 13.01
CA ASP A 121 13.02 -27.92 14.42
C ASP A 121 11.54 -27.55 14.69
N TRP A 122 10.67 -27.94 13.76
CA TRP A 122 9.21 -27.87 13.83
C TRP A 122 8.68 -29.31 13.98
N PRO A 123 7.57 -29.59 14.69
CA PRO A 123 6.45 -28.70 15.01
C PRO A 123 6.25 -28.31 16.47
N ASP A 124 7.01 -28.88 17.41
CA ASP A 124 6.88 -28.52 18.83
C ASP A 124 7.41 -27.11 19.12
N ARG A 125 8.07 -26.48 18.14
CA ARG A 125 8.57 -25.09 18.13
C ARG A 125 8.29 -24.40 16.79
N ASN A 126 8.61 -23.10 16.72
CA ASN A 126 8.85 -22.37 15.46
C ASN A 126 7.61 -22.12 14.58
N TRP A 127 6.53 -21.66 15.23
CA TRP A 127 5.30 -21.22 14.56
C TRP A 127 4.53 -20.22 15.40
N TYR A 128 3.72 -19.40 14.71
CA TYR A 128 2.70 -18.55 15.32
C TYR A 128 1.34 -18.81 14.66
N ALA A 129 0.27 -18.64 15.44
CA ALA A 129 -1.10 -18.60 14.96
C ALA A 129 -1.81 -17.35 15.50
N VAL A 130 -2.43 -16.56 14.62
CA VAL A 130 -3.12 -15.32 14.98
C VAL A 130 -4.59 -15.37 14.63
N ARG A 131 -5.45 -14.81 15.49
CA ARG A 131 -6.90 -14.78 15.29
C ARG A 131 -7.53 -13.55 15.93
N ASN A 132 -8.41 -12.87 15.21
CA ASN A 132 -9.24 -11.81 15.78
C ASN A 132 -10.49 -12.41 16.44
N ARG A 133 -10.66 -12.18 17.74
CA ARG A 133 -11.75 -12.74 18.56
C ARG A 133 -13.13 -12.19 18.20
N VAL A 134 -13.20 -10.92 17.80
CA VAL A 134 -14.45 -10.16 17.64
C VAL A 134 -15.05 -10.36 16.26
N SER A 135 -14.25 -10.19 15.20
CA SER A 135 -14.69 -10.45 13.83
C SER A 135 -14.97 -11.94 13.58
N GLY A 136 -14.48 -12.82 14.45
CA GLY A 136 -14.71 -14.26 14.36
C GLY A 136 -13.91 -14.96 13.27
N GLY A 137 -12.90 -14.30 12.68
CA GLY A 137 -12.03 -14.90 11.66
C GLY A 137 -11.32 -16.17 12.13
N GLY A 138 -10.94 -17.04 11.19
CA GLY A 138 -10.16 -18.24 11.48
C GLY A 138 -8.68 -17.95 11.79
N PHE A 139 -8.03 -18.84 12.54
CA PHE A 139 -6.59 -18.78 12.81
C PHE A 139 -5.80 -18.79 11.50
N LYS A 140 -4.85 -17.84 11.39
CA LYS A 140 -3.85 -17.74 10.32
C LYS A 140 -2.48 -18.13 10.87
N PHE A 141 -1.64 -18.75 10.06
CA PHE A 141 -0.39 -19.37 10.51
C PHE A 141 0.81 -18.67 9.92
N ILE A 142 1.83 -18.43 10.74
CA ILE A 142 3.05 -17.71 10.36
C ILE A 142 4.26 -18.60 10.65
N ALA A 143 5.12 -18.75 9.64
CA ALA A 143 6.41 -19.42 9.79
C ALA A 143 7.38 -18.51 10.55
N TRP A 144 8.00 -19.05 11.58
CA TRP A 144 8.94 -18.34 12.43
C TRP A 144 10.14 -19.22 12.74
N ASP A 145 11.27 -18.61 13.10
CA ASP A 145 12.52 -19.26 13.50
C ASP A 145 12.84 -20.49 12.62
N SER A 146 12.95 -20.21 11.32
CA SER A 146 13.16 -21.20 10.28
C SER A 146 14.62 -21.26 9.82
N GLU A 147 15.56 -20.99 10.71
CA GLU A 147 17.00 -21.06 10.50
C GLU A 147 17.52 -22.51 10.39
N LEU A 148 16.83 -23.45 11.04
CA LEU A 148 17.05 -24.91 10.91
C LEU A 148 16.30 -25.54 9.71
N SER A 149 16.23 -24.83 8.59
CA SER A 149 15.64 -25.29 7.31
C SER A 149 16.68 -25.42 6.18
N LEU A 150 16.27 -25.81 4.97
CA LEU A 150 17.08 -25.81 3.74
C LEU A 150 18.42 -26.59 3.88
N LYS A 151 18.35 -27.80 4.45
CA LYS A 151 19.49 -28.68 4.76
C LYS A 151 19.59 -29.88 3.81
N ASP A 152 18.46 -30.51 3.49
CA ASP A 152 18.39 -31.75 2.71
C ASP A 152 17.20 -31.73 1.75
N LYS A 153 17.51 -31.49 0.48
CA LYS A 153 16.56 -31.45 -0.64
C LYS A 153 15.65 -32.67 -0.78
N ASN A 154 16.00 -33.81 -0.19
CA ASN A 154 15.21 -35.05 -0.23
C ASN A 154 14.41 -35.30 1.05
N ARG A 155 14.59 -34.51 2.11
CA ARG A 155 13.88 -34.71 3.37
C ARG A 155 12.37 -34.52 3.14
N ASN A 156 11.62 -35.46 3.70
CA ASN A 156 10.17 -35.49 3.67
C ASN A 156 9.64 -35.53 5.11
N ILE A 157 8.84 -34.53 5.48
CA ILE A 157 8.24 -34.38 6.81
C ILE A 157 6.71 -34.38 6.77
N ILE A 158 6.11 -34.85 5.66
CA ILE A 158 4.66 -34.83 5.39
C ILE A 158 3.81 -35.58 6.41
N ASP A 159 4.39 -36.55 7.11
CA ASP A 159 3.71 -37.41 8.09
C ASP A 159 4.04 -37.04 9.54
N VAL A 160 4.70 -35.90 9.75
CA VAL A 160 4.90 -35.35 11.10
C VAL A 160 3.53 -35.05 11.73
N ASP A 161 3.29 -35.65 12.90
CA ASP A 161 2.06 -35.54 13.68
C ASP A 161 2.43 -35.29 15.15
N TYR A 162 2.24 -34.06 15.64
CA TYR A 162 2.56 -33.68 17.02
C TYR A 162 1.38 -32.96 17.67
N PRO A 163 0.86 -33.43 18.82
CA PRO A 163 -0.36 -32.89 19.43
C PRO A 163 -0.36 -31.37 19.63
N ASN A 164 -1.53 -30.73 19.50
CA ASN A 164 -1.74 -29.30 19.73
C ASN A 164 -0.83 -28.37 18.91
N THR A 165 -0.47 -28.77 17.69
CA THR A 165 0.32 -27.97 16.75
C THR A 165 -0.40 -27.86 15.40
N PRO A 166 0.03 -26.93 14.52
CA PRO A 166 -0.43 -26.91 13.13
C PRO A 166 -0.22 -28.24 12.40
N ALA A 167 0.81 -29.02 12.78
CA ALA A 167 1.05 -30.36 12.22
C ALA A 167 -0.13 -31.30 12.50
N ARG A 168 -0.58 -31.35 13.77
CA ARG A 168 -1.72 -32.17 14.17
C ARG A 168 -2.97 -31.80 13.40
N LEU A 169 -3.25 -30.50 13.36
CA LEU A 169 -4.40 -29.95 12.67
C LEU A 169 -4.40 -30.35 11.19
N PHE A 170 -3.27 -30.24 10.51
CA PHE A 170 -3.10 -30.71 9.14
C PHE A 170 -3.34 -32.22 8.99
N GLN A 171 -2.76 -33.05 9.86
CA GLN A 171 -2.95 -34.52 9.79
C GLN A 171 -4.41 -34.93 9.98
N ARG A 172 -5.17 -34.17 10.77
CA ARG A 172 -6.61 -34.40 10.94
C ARG A 172 -7.39 -33.91 9.73
N LEU A 173 -7.15 -32.68 9.28
CA LEU A 173 -7.86 -32.07 8.15
C LEU A 173 -7.67 -32.85 6.83
N ARG A 174 -6.47 -33.39 6.58
CA ARG A 174 -6.20 -34.18 5.36
C ARG A 174 -6.98 -35.50 5.25
N THR A 175 -7.69 -35.92 6.29
CA THR A 175 -8.64 -37.04 6.21
C THR A 175 -9.89 -36.65 5.40
N ASN A 176 -10.27 -35.37 5.39
CA ASN A 176 -11.40 -34.82 4.66
C ASN A 176 -11.07 -34.64 3.15
N ALA A 177 -11.99 -35.06 2.27
CA ALA A 177 -11.78 -35.02 0.83
C ALA A 177 -11.76 -33.59 0.24
N ASP A 178 -12.54 -32.67 0.80
CA ASP A 178 -12.57 -31.27 0.34
C ASP A 178 -11.33 -30.52 0.80
N PHE A 179 -10.84 -30.74 2.01
CA PHE A 179 -9.54 -30.19 2.42
C PHE A 179 -8.39 -30.71 1.55
N ARG A 180 -8.38 -32.00 1.19
CA ARG A 180 -7.37 -32.51 0.25
C ARG A 180 -7.43 -31.83 -1.11
N MET A 181 -8.63 -31.50 -1.60
CA MET A 181 -8.77 -30.77 -2.86
C MET A 181 -8.28 -29.33 -2.73
N LEU A 182 -8.68 -28.62 -1.66
CA LEU A 182 -8.16 -27.29 -1.36
C LEU A 182 -6.63 -27.31 -1.28
N PHE A 183 -6.05 -28.26 -0.56
CA PHE A 183 -4.61 -28.40 -0.43
C PHE A 183 -3.95 -28.66 -1.80
N ALA A 184 -4.54 -29.50 -2.65
CA ALA A 184 -4.05 -29.72 -4.01
C ALA A 184 -4.10 -28.44 -4.86
N ASP A 185 -5.13 -27.61 -4.70
CA ASP A 185 -5.24 -26.30 -5.36
C ASP A 185 -4.12 -25.36 -4.93
N ARG A 186 -3.81 -25.32 -3.62
CA ARG A 186 -2.69 -24.52 -3.09
C ARG A 186 -1.33 -25.06 -3.55
N VAL A 187 -1.16 -26.38 -3.61
CA VAL A 187 0.04 -27.01 -4.19
C VAL A 187 0.21 -26.57 -5.64
N TYR A 188 -0.84 -26.61 -6.45
CA TYR A 188 -0.77 -26.15 -7.83
C TYR A 188 -0.41 -24.67 -7.94
N LYS A 189 -1.08 -23.81 -7.16
CA LYS A 189 -0.80 -22.37 -7.10
C LYS A 189 0.66 -22.04 -6.83
N HIS A 190 1.31 -22.76 -5.91
CA HIS A 190 2.63 -22.36 -5.39
C HIS A 190 3.81 -23.09 -6.02
N LEU A 191 3.61 -24.30 -6.56
CA LEU A 191 4.69 -25.16 -7.03
C LEU A 191 4.71 -25.37 -8.55
N PHE A 192 3.76 -24.80 -9.28
CA PHE A 192 3.64 -24.88 -10.74
C PHE A 192 3.61 -23.48 -11.35
N ASN A 193 3.77 -23.41 -12.68
CA ASN A 193 3.72 -22.16 -13.45
C ASN A 193 4.68 -21.10 -12.86
N ASP A 194 4.14 -19.94 -12.48
CA ASP A 194 4.78 -18.79 -11.85
C ASP A 194 4.64 -18.80 -10.30
N GLY A 195 4.30 -19.95 -9.72
CA GLY A 195 4.13 -20.12 -8.29
C GLY A 195 5.40 -19.79 -7.48
N ALA A 196 5.20 -19.22 -6.29
CA ALA A 196 6.26 -18.66 -5.44
C ALA A 196 7.35 -19.64 -4.98
N LEU A 197 7.11 -20.95 -5.07
CA LEU A 197 8.02 -22.03 -4.65
C LEU A 197 8.54 -22.85 -5.84
N THR A 198 8.27 -22.43 -7.07
CA THR A 198 8.91 -22.99 -8.27
C THR A 198 10.43 -22.78 -8.21
N GLU A 199 11.17 -23.55 -9.02
CA GLU A 199 12.64 -23.41 -9.08
C GLU A 199 13.05 -21.97 -9.38
N ALA A 200 12.41 -21.34 -10.37
CA ALA A 200 12.75 -19.99 -10.81
C ALA A 200 12.53 -18.97 -9.69
N GLU A 201 11.34 -18.92 -9.11
CA GLU A 201 10.96 -17.94 -8.09
C GLU A 201 11.73 -18.12 -6.78
N ALA A 202 11.89 -19.36 -6.32
CA ALA A 202 12.65 -19.64 -5.11
C ALA A 202 14.15 -19.33 -5.29
N THR A 203 14.71 -19.63 -6.48
CA THR A 203 16.10 -19.30 -6.79
C THR A 203 16.31 -17.80 -6.84
N ALA A 204 15.43 -17.05 -7.52
CA ALA A 204 15.51 -15.59 -7.62
C ALA A 204 15.51 -14.94 -6.23
N ARG A 205 14.57 -15.34 -5.35
CA ARG A 205 14.49 -14.85 -3.97
C ARG A 205 15.73 -15.17 -3.15
N PHE A 206 16.28 -16.38 -3.30
CA PHE A 206 17.51 -16.76 -2.60
C PHE A 206 18.73 -15.97 -3.12
N VAL A 207 18.81 -15.73 -4.44
CA VAL A 207 19.86 -14.90 -5.05
C VAL A 207 19.79 -13.48 -4.53
N GLU A 208 18.61 -12.85 -4.52
CA GLU A 208 18.39 -11.51 -3.97
C GLU A 208 18.90 -11.39 -2.53
N LEU A 209 18.46 -12.30 -1.65
CA LEU A 209 18.88 -12.32 -0.25
C LEU A 209 20.38 -12.55 -0.07
N THR A 210 20.98 -13.43 -0.90
CA THR A 210 22.41 -13.72 -0.80
C THR A 210 23.26 -12.58 -1.36
N ASP A 211 22.83 -11.92 -2.43
CA ASP A 211 23.52 -10.75 -2.98
C ASP A 211 23.48 -9.57 -2.02
N LEU A 212 22.34 -9.33 -1.35
CA LEU A 212 22.17 -8.28 -0.33
C LEU A 212 23.24 -8.37 0.77
N VAL A 213 23.55 -9.59 1.24
CA VAL A 213 24.50 -9.80 2.34
C VAL A 213 25.90 -10.21 1.86
N TYR A 214 26.14 -10.28 0.55
CA TYR A 214 27.39 -10.79 -0.02
C TYR A 214 28.62 -10.05 0.52
N GLN A 215 28.58 -8.72 0.52
CA GLN A 215 29.67 -7.89 1.04
C GLN A 215 29.69 -7.83 2.59
N PRO A 216 28.56 -7.61 3.29
CA PRO A 216 28.53 -7.61 4.76
C PRO A 216 29.04 -8.89 5.43
N VAL A 217 28.88 -10.07 4.81
CA VAL A 217 29.39 -11.34 5.35
C VAL A 217 30.92 -11.34 5.54
N VAL A 218 31.66 -10.45 4.86
CA VAL A 218 33.10 -10.26 5.13
C VAL A 218 33.34 -9.77 6.55
N GLY A 219 32.56 -8.79 7.02
CA GLY A 219 32.65 -8.27 8.39
C GLY A 219 32.28 -9.35 9.40
N GLU A 220 31.19 -10.08 9.14
CA GLU A 220 30.76 -11.23 9.95
C GLU A 220 31.87 -12.29 10.07
N SER A 221 32.48 -12.66 8.94
CA SER A 221 33.59 -13.62 8.90
C SER A 221 34.81 -13.11 9.69
N ALA A 222 35.13 -11.83 9.58
CA ALA A 222 36.27 -11.24 10.29
C ALA A 222 36.05 -11.17 11.81
N ARG A 223 34.80 -10.97 12.25
CA ARG A 223 34.47 -10.85 13.66
C ARG A 223 34.25 -12.20 14.35
N TRP A 224 33.57 -13.13 13.67
CA TRP A 224 33.05 -14.36 14.27
C TRP A 224 33.53 -15.65 13.58
N GLY A 225 34.25 -15.55 12.45
CA GLY A 225 34.65 -16.71 11.66
C GLY A 225 35.55 -17.70 12.39
N ASP A 226 36.27 -17.25 13.42
CA ASP A 226 37.14 -18.08 14.27
C ASP A 226 36.47 -18.53 15.57
N TYR A 227 35.27 -18.05 15.91
CA TYR A 227 34.64 -18.26 17.22
C TYR A 227 34.46 -19.75 17.56
N ARG A 228 33.97 -20.56 16.62
CA ARG A 228 33.80 -22.02 16.81
C ARG A 228 35.13 -22.76 16.94
N ARG A 229 36.19 -22.25 16.31
CA ARG A 229 37.55 -22.81 16.40
C ARG A 229 38.23 -22.43 17.72
N ASP A 230 38.14 -21.16 18.13
CA ASP A 230 39.02 -20.60 19.16
C ASP A 230 38.33 -20.37 20.50
N VAL A 231 37.00 -20.23 20.53
CA VAL A 231 36.25 -19.87 21.75
C VAL A 231 35.27 -20.97 22.17
N TYR A 232 34.40 -21.42 21.25
CA TYR A 232 33.32 -22.37 21.55
C TYR A 232 33.50 -23.69 20.81
N GLN A 233 34.49 -24.45 21.25
CA GLN A 233 34.75 -25.80 20.78
C GLN A 233 33.71 -26.79 21.35
N ARG A 234 32.94 -27.47 20.49
CA ARG A 234 31.96 -28.51 20.88
C ARG A 234 32.42 -29.90 20.39
N PRO A 235 33.41 -30.54 21.04
CA PRO A 235 33.90 -31.87 20.65
C PRO A 235 32.91 -33.01 20.97
N ASP A 236 31.85 -32.72 21.72
CA ASP A 236 30.81 -33.63 22.21
C ASP A 236 29.74 -34.00 21.17
N VAL A 237 29.53 -33.18 20.14
CA VAL A 237 28.40 -33.34 19.20
C VAL A 237 28.69 -34.20 17.97
N GLY A 238 29.86 -34.81 17.87
CA GLY A 238 30.19 -35.70 16.73
C GLY A 238 30.17 -35.00 15.36
N ASP A 239 30.14 -33.66 15.33
CA ASP A 239 30.22 -32.87 14.10
C ASP A 239 31.53 -33.21 13.40
N GLN A 240 31.44 -33.68 12.16
CA GLN A 240 32.63 -34.05 11.37
C GLN A 240 33.48 -32.84 10.96
N ASN A 241 33.16 -31.61 11.43
CA ASN A 241 33.98 -30.45 11.15
C ASN A 241 33.85 -29.28 12.17
N PRO A 242 34.34 -29.38 13.42
CA PRO A 242 33.98 -28.40 14.43
C PRO A 242 34.91 -27.17 14.57
N PHE A 243 36.01 -27.05 13.81
CA PHE A 243 37.06 -26.05 14.11
C PHE A 243 37.59 -25.28 12.88
N GLU A 244 36.79 -25.12 11.84
CA GLU A 244 37.19 -24.34 10.67
C GLU A 244 37.08 -22.82 10.90
N LEU A 245 37.94 -22.08 10.22
CA LEU A 245 37.81 -20.63 10.08
C LEU A 245 36.76 -20.36 9.00
N TYR A 246 35.55 -19.97 9.41
CA TYR A 246 34.49 -19.63 8.48
C TYR A 246 34.78 -18.31 7.79
N THR A 247 34.77 -18.34 6.45
CA THR A 247 34.99 -17.17 5.60
C THR A 247 33.95 -17.09 4.51
N ARG A 248 33.69 -15.87 4.02
CA ARG A 248 32.82 -15.64 2.88
C ARG A 248 33.22 -16.51 1.68
N ASP A 249 34.47 -16.40 1.25
CA ASP A 249 34.91 -16.95 -0.06
C ASP A 249 35.01 -18.47 -0.08
N VAL A 250 35.34 -19.10 1.05
CA VAL A 250 35.50 -20.57 1.12
C VAL A 250 34.21 -21.25 1.53
N HIS A 251 33.51 -20.75 2.55
CA HIS A 251 32.41 -21.47 3.17
C HIS A 251 31.06 -20.94 2.72
N TRP A 252 30.83 -19.64 2.85
CA TRP A 252 29.52 -19.05 2.53
C TRP A 252 29.23 -19.09 1.02
N VAL A 253 30.21 -18.73 0.16
CA VAL A 253 30.07 -18.83 -1.31
C VAL A 253 29.87 -20.27 -1.75
N ALA A 254 30.62 -21.22 -1.17
CA ALA A 254 30.43 -22.65 -1.49
C ALA A 254 29.03 -23.14 -1.11
N GLN A 255 28.52 -22.74 0.06
CA GLN A 255 27.17 -23.09 0.49
C GLN A 255 26.10 -22.43 -0.40
N ARG A 256 26.25 -21.15 -0.75
CA ARG A 256 25.39 -20.46 -1.72
C ARG A 256 25.34 -21.22 -3.05
N ASN A 257 26.51 -21.54 -3.62
CA ASN A 257 26.61 -22.25 -4.89
C ASN A 257 26.00 -23.66 -4.81
N LYS A 258 26.15 -24.35 -3.67
CA LYS A 258 25.51 -25.65 -3.43
C LYS A 258 23.98 -25.53 -3.44
N MET A 259 23.42 -24.52 -2.80
CA MET A 259 21.96 -24.30 -2.81
C MET A 259 21.44 -24.10 -4.23
N LEU A 260 22.08 -23.22 -5.00
CA LEU A 260 21.71 -22.91 -6.39
C LEU A 260 21.87 -24.11 -7.32
N ALA A 261 22.94 -24.89 -7.18
CA ALA A 261 23.24 -26.00 -8.08
C ALA A 261 22.52 -27.31 -7.70
N GLN A 262 22.11 -27.48 -6.44
CA GLN A 262 21.67 -28.80 -5.96
C GLN A 262 20.33 -28.80 -5.23
N TYR A 263 19.94 -27.71 -4.56
CA TYR A 263 18.74 -27.69 -3.73
C TYR A 263 17.51 -27.26 -4.53
N PHE A 264 17.48 -26.00 -4.97
CA PHE A 264 16.32 -25.42 -5.66
C PHE A 264 15.94 -26.14 -6.97
N PRO A 265 16.90 -26.64 -7.80
CA PRO A 265 16.55 -27.31 -9.05
C PRO A 265 15.71 -28.58 -8.94
N VAL A 266 15.60 -29.17 -7.74
CA VAL A 266 14.84 -30.40 -7.55
C VAL A 266 13.79 -30.30 -6.45
N ARG A 267 13.76 -29.21 -5.68
CA ARG A 267 12.97 -29.19 -4.45
C ARG A 267 11.47 -29.25 -4.72
N ALA A 268 10.97 -28.42 -5.63
CA ALA A 268 9.55 -28.41 -5.98
C ALA A 268 9.09 -29.80 -6.47
N THR A 269 9.84 -30.41 -7.39
CA THR A 269 9.58 -31.76 -7.93
C THR A 269 9.52 -32.84 -6.83
N ASN A 270 10.46 -32.79 -5.88
CA ASN A 270 10.49 -33.74 -4.76
C ASN A 270 9.27 -33.58 -3.85
N VAL A 271 8.91 -32.34 -3.53
CA VAL A 271 7.75 -32.02 -2.67
C VAL A 271 6.43 -32.44 -3.35
N ILE A 272 6.26 -32.14 -4.64
CA ILE A 272 5.10 -32.59 -5.43
C ILE A 272 5.02 -34.12 -5.43
N SER A 273 6.14 -34.81 -5.65
CA SER A 273 6.19 -36.29 -5.63
C SER A 273 5.75 -36.87 -4.29
N ASN A 274 6.15 -36.24 -3.18
CA ASN A 274 5.70 -36.63 -1.84
C ASN A 274 4.18 -36.43 -1.67
N TYR A 275 3.63 -35.31 -2.15
CA TYR A 275 2.18 -35.07 -2.09
C TYR A 275 1.37 -36.04 -2.95
N VAL A 276 1.86 -36.38 -4.14
CA VAL A 276 1.24 -37.43 -4.98
C VAL A 276 1.25 -38.77 -4.26
N GLY A 277 2.41 -39.18 -3.71
CA GLY A 277 2.54 -40.44 -2.99
C GLY A 277 1.66 -40.52 -1.74
N ALA A 278 1.37 -39.39 -1.11
CA ALA A 278 0.55 -39.29 0.09
C ALA A 278 -0.94 -38.97 -0.18
N GLY A 279 -1.36 -38.95 -1.46
CA GLY A 279 -2.74 -38.69 -1.87
C GLY A 279 -3.22 -37.25 -1.64
N LEU A 280 -2.30 -36.30 -1.52
CA LEU A 280 -2.56 -34.87 -1.29
C LEU A 280 -2.52 -34.03 -2.57
N TYR A 281 -2.04 -34.59 -3.67
CA TYR A 281 -2.10 -33.99 -5.00
C TYR A 281 -2.54 -35.05 -6.02
N PRO A 282 -3.56 -34.80 -6.85
CA PRO A 282 -4.06 -35.77 -7.81
C PRO A 282 -3.07 -35.97 -8.96
N THR A 283 -3.04 -37.18 -9.54
CA THR A 283 -2.27 -37.46 -10.77
C THR A 283 -2.97 -36.95 -12.04
N LEU A 284 -4.25 -36.56 -11.93
CA LEU A 284 -4.99 -35.92 -13.02
C LEU A 284 -4.54 -34.46 -13.13
N ALA A 285 -3.91 -34.12 -14.24
CA ALA A 285 -3.37 -32.78 -14.47
C ALA A 285 -4.49 -31.74 -14.60
N PRO A 286 -4.31 -30.51 -14.08
CA PRO A 286 -5.18 -29.38 -14.39
C PRO A 286 -5.20 -29.08 -15.89
N PRO A 287 -6.25 -28.43 -16.41
CA PRO A 287 -6.26 -28.03 -17.82
C PRO A 287 -5.28 -26.87 -18.05
N SER A 288 -4.72 -26.75 -19.25
CA SER A 288 -3.82 -25.65 -19.61
C SER A 288 -4.59 -24.51 -20.26
N PHE A 289 -4.16 -23.28 -20.01
CA PHE A 289 -4.68 -22.06 -20.64
C PHE A 289 -3.74 -21.59 -21.75
N SER A 290 -4.29 -21.10 -22.88
CA SER A 290 -3.49 -20.51 -23.96
C SER A 290 -2.74 -19.24 -23.54
N GLN A 291 -3.19 -18.59 -22.46
CA GLN A 291 -2.56 -17.44 -21.82
C GLN A 291 -2.84 -17.51 -20.31
N GLN A 292 -1.83 -17.28 -19.48
CA GLN A 292 -1.94 -17.31 -18.01
C GLN A 292 -2.40 -15.95 -17.47
N GLY A 293 -3.60 -15.52 -17.86
CA GLY A 293 -4.19 -14.26 -17.41
C GLY A 293 -3.59 -13.00 -18.04
N GLY A 294 -4.00 -11.85 -17.53
CA GLY A 294 -3.51 -10.53 -17.96
C GLY A 294 -4.39 -9.84 -19.01
N ALA A 295 -3.83 -8.78 -19.59
CA ALA A 295 -4.50 -7.94 -20.59
C ALA A 295 -4.78 -8.72 -21.89
N VAL A 296 -5.99 -8.53 -22.44
CA VAL A 296 -6.40 -9.06 -23.74
C VAL A 296 -7.16 -8.02 -24.54
N THR A 297 -7.28 -8.21 -25.86
CA THR A 297 -8.17 -7.37 -26.67
C THR A 297 -9.60 -7.87 -26.52
N ALA A 298 -10.59 -6.97 -26.53
CA ALA A 298 -12.00 -7.38 -26.54
C ALA A 298 -12.27 -8.35 -27.71
N GLY A 299 -12.88 -9.49 -27.40
CA GLY A 299 -13.15 -10.59 -28.33
C GLY A 299 -12.01 -11.60 -28.48
N SER A 300 -10.87 -11.42 -27.80
CA SER A 300 -9.82 -12.45 -27.71
C SER A 300 -10.40 -13.76 -27.16
N VAL A 301 -9.94 -14.90 -27.68
CA VAL A 301 -10.42 -16.23 -27.28
C VAL A 301 -9.36 -16.90 -26.41
N LEU A 302 -9.71 -17.19 -25.16
CA LEU A 302 -8.94 -18.08 -24.29
C LEU A 302 -9.26 -19.53 -24.67
N THR A 303 -8.25 -20.32 -25.02
CA THR A 303 -8.40 -21.76 -25.20
C THR A 303 -7.98 -22.49 -23.92
N ILE A 304 -8.84 -23.40 -23.46
CA ILE A 304 -8.61 -24.29 -22.32
C ILE A 304 -8.45 -25.71 -22.85
N ASN A 305 -7.32 -26.39 -22.59
CA ASN A 305 -7.01 -27.70 -23.18
C ASN A 305 -6.75 -28.78 -22.12
N ASN A 306 -7.13 -30.02 -22.45
CA ASN A 306 -6.91 -31.22 -21.62
C ASN A 306 -5.77 -32.12 -22.16
N ASP A 307 -4.80 -31.54 -22.86
CA ASP A 307 -3.78 -32.28 -23.58
C ASP A 307 -2.85 -33.08 -22.65
N GLU A 308 -2.56 -32.56 -21.45
CA GLU A 308 -1.69 -33.21 -20.47
C GLU A 308 -2.25 -34.56 -19.97
N ASN A 309 -3.57 -34.74 -20.03
CA ASN A 309 -4.22 -36.00 -19.67
C ASN A 309 -4.48 -36.90 -20.90
N GLY A 310 -3.96 -36.53 -22.08
CA GLY A 310 -4.16 -37.28 -23.32
C GLY A 310 -5.64 -37.42 -23.72
N GLY A 311 -6.46 -36.38 -23.44
CA GLY A 311 -7.90 -36.38 -23.69
C GLY A 311 -8.72 -37.23 -22.71
N GLN A 312 -8.15 -37.64 -21.58
CA GLN A 312 -8.92 -38.33 -20.53
C GLN A 312 -9.57 -37.33 -19.57
N GLY A 313 -10.85 -37.56 -19.27
CA GLY A 313 -11.64 -36.69 -18.41
C GLY A 313 -12.35 -35.59 -19.19
N THR A 314 -12.95 -34.64 -18.46
CA THR A 314 -13.76 -33.56 -19.03
C THR A 314 -13.43 -32.26 -18.33
N ILE A 315 -13.21 -31.20 -19.10
CA ILE A 315 -13.02 -29.85 -18.59
C ILE A 315 -14.36 -29.31 -18.07
N TYR A 316 -14.35 -28.79 -16.86
CA TYR A 316 -15.42 -27.95 -16.32
C TYR A 316 -14.83 -26.60 -15.96
N TYR A 317 -15.48 -25.51 -16.40
CA TYR A 317 -14.98 -24.16 -16.18
C TYR A 317 -16.08 -23.13 -15.89
N THR A 318 -15.69 -22.05 -15.23
CA THR A 318 -16.52 -20.87 -14.94
C THR A 318 -15.76 -19.63 -15.42
N VAL A 319 -16.48 -18.52 -15.62
CA VAL A 319 -15.90 -17.22 -16.00
C VAL A 319 -16.19 -16.12 -14.97
N ASP A 320 -16.95 -16.44 -13.94
CA ASP A 320 -17.36 -15.56 -12.84
C ASP A 320 -16.49 -15.72 -11.59
N GLY A 321 -15.39 -16.48 -11.68
CA GLY A 321 -14.50 -16.79 -10.56
C GLY A 321 -15.02 -17.83 -9.56
N SER A 322 -16.23 -18.37 -9.74
CA SER A 322 -16.74 -19.46 -8.89
C SER A 322 -16.03 -20.78 -9.19
N ASP A 323 -15.88 -21.69 -8.22
CA ASP A 323 -15.25 -22.99 -8.50
C ASP A 323 -16.20 -23.89 -9.33
N PRO A 324 -15.74 -24.54 -10.42
CA PRO A 324 -16.54 -25.52 -11.14
C PRO A 324 -16.89 -26.78 -10.33
N ARG A 325 -16.25 -27.00 -9.17
CA ARG A 325 -16.49 -28.10 -8.23
C ARG A 325 -17.11 -27.57 -6.92
N LEU A 326 -18.24 -28.13 -6.52
CA LEU A 326 -18.85 -27.90 -5.20
C LEU A 326 -18.17 -28.74 -4.10
N PRO A 327 -18.31 -28.36 -2.82
CA PRO A 327 -18.02 -29.25 -1.70
C PRO A 327 -18.66 -30.64 -1.89
N GLY A 328 -17.94 -31.70 -1.51
CA GLY A 328 -18.31 -33.09 -1.78
C GLY A 328 -18.02 -33.57 -3.21
N GLY A 329 -17.54 -32.70 -4.11
CA GLY A 329 -17.06 -33.08 -5.45
C GLY A 329 -18.13 -33.14 -6.55
N ASN A 330 -19.32 -32.60 -6.30
CA ASN A 330 -20.34 -32.42 -7.33
C ASN A 330 -19.95 -31.31 -8.31
N ILE A 331 -20.47 -31.38 -9.54
CA ILE A 331 -20.30 -30.32 -10.53
C ILE A 331 -21.14 -29.11 -10.11
N SER A 332 -20.56 -27.92 -10.13
CA SER A 332 -21.27 -26.67 -9.89
C SER A 332 -22.30 -26.39 -10.99
N PRO A 333 -23.53 -25.96 -10.68
CA PRO A 333 -24.50 -25.50 -11.68
C PRO A 333 -24.01 -24.30 -12.52
N ARG A 334 -23.01 -23.56 -12.02
CA ARG A 334 -22.35 -22.45 -12.74
C ARG A 334 -21.29 -22.93 -13.73
N ALA A 335 -20.90 -24.21 -13.67
CA ALA A 335 -19.85 -24.75 -14.50
C ALA A 335 -20.36 -25.06 -15.93
N ASN A 336 -19.60 -24.58 -16.90
CA ASN A 336 -19.72 -24.97 -18.30
C ASN A 336 -18.97 -26.29 -18.54
N ASN A 337 -19.52 -27.16 -19.36
CA ASN A 337 -18.85 -28.39 -19.80
C ASN A 337 -18.05 -28.10 -21.08
N GLY A 338 -16.73 -28.18 -20.98
CA GLY A 338 -15.78 -27.93 -22.06
C GLY A 338 -15.35 -29.16 -22.85
N GLY A 339 -15.78 -30.38 -22.48
CA GLY A 339 -15.27 -31.60 -23.14
C GLY A 339 -13.75 -31.72 -23.01
N ASP A 340 -13.07 -31.96 -24.14
CA ASP A 340 -11.60 -32.06 -24.21
C ASP A 340 -10.90 -30.70 -24.41
N ALA A 341 -11.61 -29.70 -24.95
CA ALA A 341 -11.12 -28.35 -25.14
C ALA A 341 -12.27 -27.33 -25.19
N ALA A 342 -12.09 -26.16 -24.56
CA ALA A 342 -13.05 -25.06 -24.58
C ALA A 342 -12.44 -23.77 -25.14
N ASN A 343 -13.27 -22.97 -25.81
CA ASN A 343 -12.92 -21.64 -26.30
C ASN A 343 -13.80 -20.60 -25.62
N VAL A 344 -13.20 -19.70 -24.85
CA VAL A 344 -13.89 -18.70 -24.04
C VAL A 344 -13.57 -17.31 -24.60
N PRO A 345 -14.51 -16.66 -25.30
CA PRO A 345 -14.30 -15.28 -25.76
C PRO A 345 -14.38 -14.31 -24.59
N ILE A 346 -13.43 -13.38 -24.53
CA ILE A 346 -13.26 -12.41 -23.43
C ILE A 346 -13.63 -11.02 -23.93
N PHE A 347 -14.70 -10.43 -23.38
CA PHE A 347 -15.17 -9.09 -23.75
C PHE A 347 -15.05 -8.07 -22.62
N SER A 348 -14.86 -8.53 -21.39
CA SER A 348 -14.71 -7.72 -20.18
C SER A 348 -13.77 -8.43 -19.20
N THR A 349 -13.61 -7.85 -18.01
CA THR A 349 -12.87 -8.50 -16.93
C THR A 349 -13.56 -9.77 -16.49
N VAL A 350 -12.84 -10.90 -16.52
CA VAL A 350 -13.34 -12.21 -16.09
C VAL A 350 -12.27 -12.96 -15.31
N THR A 351 -12.72 -13.77 -14.34
CA THR A 351 -11.85 -14.74 -13.66
C THR A 351 -12.27 -16.13 -14.10
N VAL A 352 -11.41 -16.78 -14.87
CA VAL A 352 -11.67 -18.14 -15.36
C VAL A 352 -11.11 -19.14 -14.37
N LYS A 353 -11.94 -20.04 -13.85
CA LYS A 353 -11.52 -21.22 -13.09
C LYS A 353 -11.89 -22.47 -13.85
N ALA A 354 -10.95 -23.40 -13.98
CA ALA A 354 -11.14 -24.64 -14.73
C ALA A 354 -10.52 -25.84 -14.01
N ARG A 355 -11.18 -26.99 -14.11
CA ARG A 355 -10.69 -28.28 -13.62
C ARG A 355 -10.97 -29.37 -14.65
N VAL A 356 -10.17 -30.43 -14.65
CA VAL A 356 -10.48 -31.67 -15.35
C VAL A 356 -11.11 -32.64 -14.35
N ARG A 357 -12.17 -33.32 -14.77
CA ARG A 357 -12.82 -34.40 -14.00
C ARG A 357 -12.76 -35.71 -14.77
N SER A 358 -12.27 -36.77 -14.13
CA SER A 358 -12.31 -38.15 -14.67
C SER A 358 -12.93 -39.08 -13.65
N GLY A 359 -14.14 -39.59 -13.93
CA GLY A 359 -14.95 -40.32 -12.96
C GLY A 359 -15.29 -39.44 -11.74
N SER A 360 -14.87 -39.87 -10.54
CA SER A 360 -15.00 -39.07 -9.30
C SER A 360 -13.75 -38.24 -8.98
N THR A 361 -12.67 -38.38 -9.73
CA THR A 361 -11.41 -37.66 -9.49
C THR A 361 -11.44 -36.30 -10.18
N TRP A 362 -11.01 -35.28 -9.45
CA TRP A 362 -10.82 -33.92 -9.94
C TRP A 362 -9.33 -33.58 -9.94
N SER A 363 -8.90 -32.79 -10.93
CA SER A 363 -7.61 -32.10 -10.88
C SER A 363 -7.65 -30.96 -9.87
N ALA A 364 -6.46 -30.43 -9.53
CA ALA A 364 -6.37 -29.09 -8.94
C ALA A 364 -6.97 -28.03 -9.91
N VAL A 365 -7.31 -26.86 -9.38
CA VAL A 365 -7.88 -25.75 -10.16
C VAL A 365 -6.79 -24.98 -10.91
N GLN A 366 -6.96 -24.86 -12.22
CA GLN A 366 -6.29 -23.85 -13.02
C GLN A 366 -7.14 -22.58 -12.98
N GLN A 367 -6.54 -21.44 -12.66
CA GLN A 367 -7.26 -20.17 -12.62
C GLN A 367 -6.41 -19.01 -13.14
N ALA A 368 -7.06 -18.05 -13.79
CA ALA A 368 -6.43 -16.80 -14.22
C ALA A 368 -7.49 -15.70 -14.43
N ALA A 369 -7.10 -14.45 -14.15
CA ALA A 369 -7.90 -13.27 -14.42
C ALA A 369 -7.49 -12.64 -15.76
N PHE A 370 -8.47 -12.30 -16.59
CA PHE A 370 -8.27 -11.62 -17.87
C PHE A 370 -9.04 -10.31 -17.85
N PHE A 371 -8.48 -9.28 -18.47
CA PHE A 371 -9.11 -7.98 -18.54
C PHE A 371 -8.87 -7.34 -19.90
N VAL A 372 -9.83 -6.53 -20.34
CA VAL A 372 -9.67 -5.68 -21.51
C VAL A 372 -9.16 -4.34 -21.03
N PRO A 373 -7.95 -3.89 -21.42
CA PRO A 373 -7.45 -2.58 -21.03
C PRO A 373 -8.44 -1.48 -21.43
N GLN A 374 -8.73 -0.59 -20.48
CA GLN A 374 -9.56 0.59 -20.64
C GLN A 374 -8.92 1.74 -19.87
N ASP A 375 -9.17 2.97 -20.30
CA ASP A 375 -8.63 4.16 -19.64
C ASP A 375 -9.51 4.55 -18.44
N LEU A 376 -9.36 3.83 -17.33
CA LEU A 376 -10.09 4.11 -16.10
C LEU A 376 -9.72 5.46 -15.47
N SER A 377 -8.60 6.09 -15.85
CA SER A 377 -8.27 7.45 -15.39
C SER A 377 -9.32 8.50 -15.79
N LYS A 378 -10.26 8.11 -16.64
CA LYS A 378 -11.41 8.93 -17.04
C LYS A 378 -12.61 8.82 -16.11
N LEU A 379 -12.61 7.91 -15.15
CA LEU A 379 -13.64 7.82 -14.12
C LEU A 379 -13.20 8.62 -12.89
N VAL A 380 -13.84 9.75 -12.63
CA VAL A 380 -13.48 10.67 -11.54
C VAL A 380 -14.56 10.75 -10.48
N ILE A 381 -14.18 11.00 -9.23
CA ILE A 381 -15.08 11.39 -8.14
C ILE A 381 -15.52 12.82 -8.41
N ASN A 382 -16.82 13.01 -8.69
CA ASN A 382 -17.36 14.24 -9.29
C ASN A 382 -18.17 15.09 -8.30
N GLU A 383 -18.89 14.47 -7.38
CA GLU A 383 -19.74 15.16 -6.42
C GLU A 383 -19.85 14.36 -5.11
N ILE A 384 -19.77 15.05 -3.97
CA ILE A 384 -19.83 14.46 -2.63
C ILE A 384 -20.85 15.21 -1.78
N MET A 385 -21.90 14.54 -1.34
CA MET A 385 -22.87 15.05 -0.36
C MET A 385 -22.61 14.37 0.99
N TYR A 386 -21.64 14.90 1.74
CA TYR A 386 -21.16 14.24 2.97
C TYR A 386 -21.89 14.67 4.25
N HIS A 387 -22.52 15.84 4.27
CA HIS A 387 -23.29 16.31 5.43
C HIS A 387 -24.55 17.09 5.01
N PRO A 388 -25.54 16.41 4.40
CA PRO A 388 -26.84 17.01 4.12
C PRO A 388 -27.61 17.37 5.41
N PRO A 389 -28.46 18.40 5.40
CA PRO A 389 -29.29 18.78 6.54
C PRO A 389 -30.42 17.78 6.77
N ASP A 390 -30.84 17.68 8.04
CA ASP A 390 -32.05 16.94 8.43
C ASP A 390 -33.29 17.44 7.67
N ASP A 391 -34.17 16.50 7.31
CA ASP A 391 -35.51 16.80 6.79
C ASP A 391 -36.58 16.31 7.79
N THR A 392 -37.83 16.67 7.56
CA THR A 392 -38.98 16.33 8.41
C THR A 392 -39.18 14.82 8.56
N GLY A 393 -38.52 14.25 9.57
CA GLY A 393 -38.64 12.85 9.97
C GLY A 393 -37.52 11.92 9.49
N LEU A 394 -36.49 12.44 8.81
CA LEU A 394 -35.30 11.70 8.41
C LEU A 394 -34.04 12.49 8.77
N ASP A 395 -33.08 11.78 9.37
CA ASP A 395 -31.74 12.27 9.65
C ASP A 395 -31.03 12.60 8.33
N GLY A 396 -30.25 13.69 8.31
CA GLY A 396 -29.51 14.13 7.14
C GLY A 396 -28.73 13.01 6.47
N ASN A 397 -28.05 12.16 7.26
CA ASN A 397 -27.16 11.11 6.77
C ASN A 397 -27.86 10.11 5.80
N GLU A 398 -29.20 10.01 5.85
CA GLU A 398 -30.00 9.21 4.91
C GLU A 398 -30.03 9.77 3.47
N TYR A 399 -29.56 11.01 3.27
CA TYR A 399 -29.49 11.70 1.98
C TYR A 399 -28.07 11.84 1.43
N GLU A 400 -27.08 11.25 2.09
CA GLU A 400 -25.71 11.23 1.59
C GLU A 400 -25.62 10.50 0.25
N PHE A 401 -24.78 11.01 -0.64
CA PHE A 401 -24.45 10.36 -1.89
C PHE A 401 -23.05 10.70 -2.33
N LEU A 402 -22.53 9.83 -3.21
CA LEU A 402 -21.28 9.98 -3.92
C LEU A 402 -21.53 9.78 -5.42
N GLU A 403 -20.98 10.66 -6.24
CA GLU A 403 -21.12 10.57 -7.70
C GLU A 403 -19.76 10.39 -8.39
N LEU A 404 -19.75 9.54 -9.41
CA LEU A 404 -18.64 9.40 -10.35
C LEU A 404 -19.04 9.93 -11.75
N LEU A 405 -18.09 10.50 -12.47
CA LEU A 405 -18.24 10.96 -13.86
C LEU A 405 -17.26 10.23 -14.78
N ASN A 406 -17.75 9.74 -15.92
CA ASN A 406 -16.89 9.32 -17.03
C ASN A 406 -16.56 10.51 -17.95
N THR A 407 -15.36 11.04 -17.83
CA THR A 407 -14.83 12.15 -18.64
C THR A 407 -14.30 11.72 -20.02
N GLY A 408 -14.26 10.42 -20.28
CA GLY A 408 -13.69 9.82 -21.48
C GLY A 408 -14.64 9.79 -22.67
N SER A 409 -14.14 9.30 -23.80
CA SER A 409 -14.91 9.12 -25.04
C SER A 409 -15.47 7.71 -25.23
N GLU A 410 -15.14 6.77 -24.35
CA GLU A 410 -15.54 5.37 -24.41
C GLU A 410 -16.42 5.00 -23.21
N THR A 411 -17.30 4.01 -23.39
CA THR A 411 -18.02 3.42 -22.26
C THR A 411 -17.03 2.66 -21.38
N LEU A 412 -16.97 2.98 -20.09
CA LEU A 412 -16.14 2.26 -19.14
C LEU A 412 -16.93 1.09 -18.53
N ASN A 413 -16.29 -0.07 -18.45
CA ASN A 413 -16.80 -1.21 -17.70
C ASN A 413 -16.36 -1.07 -16.24
N LEU A 414 -17.30 -1.22 -15.30
CA LEU A 414 -17.04 -1.02 -13.87
C LEU A 414 -16.93 -2.35 -13.11
N ASP A 415 -16.82 -3.50 -13.79
CA ASP A 415 -16.79 -4.81 -13.15
C ASP A 415 -15.67 -4.89 -12.10
N ASN A 416 -16.06 -5.16 -10.85
CA ASN A 416 -15.18 -5.24 -9.68
C ASN A 416 -14.43 -3.95 -9.31
N VAL A 417 -14.75 -2.80 -9.93
CA VAL A 417 -14.33 -1.51 -9.39
C VAL A 417 -14.86 -1.41 -7.96
N THR A 418 -14.04 -0.97 -7.02
CA THR A 418 -14.38 -0.99 -5.60
C THR A 418 -13.85 0.25 -4.88
N PHE A 419 -14.58 0.69 -3.87
CA PHE A 419 -14.06 1.66 -2.92
C PHE A 419 -13.20 0.95 -1.89
N ALA A 420 -12.02 1.50 -1.61
CA ALA A 420 -11.06 1.00 -0.63
C ALA A 420 -10.96 1.90 0.62
N ALA A 421 -11.57 3.08 0.58
CA ALA A 421 -11.74 4.02 1.70
C ALA A 421 -12.97 4.91 1.43
N GLY A 422 -13.55 5.49 2.48
CA GLY A 422 -14.74 6.33 2.41
C GLY A 422 -16.02 5.52 2.62
N ILE A 423 -16.41 4.78 1.60
CA ILE A 423 -17.61 3.94 1.59
C ILE A 423 -17.27 2.48 1.28
N THR A 424 -18.16 1.55 1.63
CA THR A 424 -18.04 0.15 1.23
C THR A 424 -18.97 -0.14 0.05
N TYR A 425 -18.40 -0.25 -1.15
CA TYR A 425 -19.15 -0.63 -2.35
C TYR A 425 -18.24 -1.27 -3.42
N THR A 426 -18.74 -2.32 -4.07
CA THR A 426 -18.11 -2.97 -5.22
C THR A 426 -19.14 -3.08 -6.35
N PHE A 427 -18.77 -2.60 -7.53
CA PHE A 427 -19.63 -2.62 -8.71
C PHE A 427 -19.89 -4.06 -9.18
N PRO A 428 -21.16 -4.43 -9.45
CA PRO A 428 -21.51 -5.77 -9.87
C PRO A 428 -21.07 -6.04 -11.32
N PRO A 429 -20.92 -7.32 -11.71
CA PRO A 429 -20.66 -7.69 -13.10
C PRO A 429 -21.74 -7.14 -14.06
N GLY A 430 -21.28 -6.58 -15.17
CA GLY A 430 -22.10 -5.90 -16.18
C GLY A 430 -22.31 -4.39 -15.93
N ALA A 431 -21.77 -3.83 -14.85
CA ALA A 431 -21.88 -2.39 -14.59
C ALA A 431 -21.07 -1.60 -15.63
N THR A 432 -21.66 -0.54 -16.18
CA THR A 432 -21.00 0.31 -17.19
C THR A 432 -21.42 1.76 -17.04
N VAL A 433 -20.55 2.69 -17.43
CA VAL A 433 -20.86 4.11 -17.51
C VAL A 433 -20.50 4.65 -18.90
N PRO A 434 -21.46 5.21 -19.66
CA PRO A 434 -21.20 5.73 -21.00
C PRO A 434 -20.35 7.02 -20.96
N PRO A 435 -19.80 7.47 -22.10
CA PRO A 435 -19.09 8.76 -22.21
C PRO A 435 -19.94 9.93 -21.69
N GLY A 436 -19.40 10.73 -20.78
CA GLY A 436 -20.12 11.84 -20.13
C GLY A 436 -21.25 11.39 -19.19
N GLY A 437 -21.34 10.09 -18.88
CA GLY A 437 -22.33 9.53 -17.97
C GLY A 437 -21.92 9.66 -16.51
N PHE A 438 -22.92 9.68 -15.64
CA PHE A 438 -22.78 9.74 -14.18
C PHE A 438 -23.14 8.39 -13.56
N VAL A 439 -22.56 8.11 -12.39
CA VAL A 439 -22.94 7.00 -11.52
C VAL A 439 -23.18 7.57 -10.13
N VAL A 440 -24.39 7.42 -9.60
CA VAL A 440 -24.77 7.93 -8.28
C VAL A 440 -24.94 6.77 -7.30
N LEU A 441 -24.15 6.79 -6.22
CA LEU A 441 -24.26 5.84 -5.12
C LEU A 441 -24.83 6.58 -3.90
N ALA A 442 -25.86 6.03 -3.25
CA ALA A 442 -26.52 6.67 -2.11
C ALA A 442 -26.47 5.78 -0.85
N SER A 443 -26.52 6.40 0.34
CA SER A 443 -26.61 5.66 1.61
C SER A 443 -27.97 4.97 1.78
N ASN A 444 -29.06 5.59 1.31
CA ASN A 444 -30.41 5.04 1.35
C ASN A 444 -31.18 5.31 0.05
N ALA A 445 -31.39 4.27 -0.76
CA ALA A 445 -32.09 4.40 -2.04
C ALA A 445 -33.51 4.96 -1.94
N THR A 446 -34.27 4.62 -0.88
CA THR A 446 -35.66 5.08 -0.75
C THR A 446 -35.71 6.57 -0.40
N ALA A 447 -34.86 7.02 0.52
CA ALA A 447 -34.77 8.43 0.89
C ALA A 447 -34.22 9.27 -0.28
N PHE A 448 -33.19 8.77 -0.97
CA PHE A 448 -32.63 9.39 -2.16
C PHE A 448 -33.68 9.55 -3.26
N GLU A 449 -34.39 8.47 -3.64
CA GLU A 449 -35.40 8.53 -4.72
C GLU A 449 -36.57 9.46 -4.37
N ALA A 450 -36.97 9.50 -3.10
CA ALA A 450 -38.00 10.44 -2.63
C ALA A 450 -37.56 11.91 -2.74
N LYS A 451 -36.27 12.20 -2.52
CA LYS A 451 -35.70 13.56 -2.58
C LYS A 451 -35.40 14.02 -4.01
N TYR A 452 -34.77 13.17 -4.82
CA TYR A 452 -34.25 13.53 -6.14
C TYR A 452 -35.13 13.07 -7.32
N GLY A 453 -36.09 12.18 -7.09
CA GLY A 453 -37.07 11.75 -8.09
C GLY A 453 -36.58 10.67 -9.06
N PHE A 454 -35.43 10.04 -8.79
CA PHE A 454 -34.91 8.89 -9.51
C PHE A 454 -34.12 7.95 -8.56
N ALA A 455 -34.03 6.67 -8.91
CA ALA A 455 -33.28 5.69 -8.11
C ALA A 455 -31.76 5.84 -8.33
N PRO A 456 -30.92 5.69 -7.29
CA PRO A 456 -29.47 5.67 -7.45
C PRO A 456 -29.01 4.39 -8.17
N ASP A 457 -27.81 4.43 -8.76
CA ASP A 457 -27.19 3.29 -9.45
C ASP A 457 -26.69 2.21 -8.47
N GLY A 458 -26.46 2.58 -7.22
CA GLY A 458 -26.06 1.66 -6.16
C GLY A 458 -26.36 2.19 -4.76
N VAL A 459 -26.39 1.27 -3.81
CA VAL A 459 -26.47 1.58 -2.38
C VAL A 459 -25.17 1.11 -1.73
N TYR A 460 -24.42 2.03 -1.14
CA TYR A 460 -23.20 1.71 -0.42
C TYR A 460 -23.49 1.38 1.04
N LEU A 461 -22.54 0.72 1.70
CA LEU A 461 -22.55 0.54 3.15
C LEU A 461 -21.60 1.55 3.80
N ASP A 462 -21.77 1.74 5.11
CA ASP A 462 -21.15 2.79 5.92
C ASP A 462 -21.72 4.20 5.59
N ARG A 463 -21.03 5.25 6.02
CA ARG A 463 -21.45 6.65 5.84
C ARG A 463 -20.24 7.51 5.50
N LEU A 464 -20.49 8.64 4.85
CA LEU A 464 -19.47 9.66 4.69
C LEU A 464 -19.24 10.41 6.02
N SER A 465 -18.01 10.86 6.26
CA SER A 465 -17.62 11.58 7.47
C SER A 465 -17.96 13.06 7.36
N ASN A 466 -18.71 13.57 8.35
CA ASN A 466 -19.11 14.98 8.43
C ASN A 466 -17.92 15.92 8.69
N SER A 467 -16.78 15.41 9.19
CA SER A 467 -15.56 16.20 9.44
C SER A 467 -14.47 15.96 8.39
N GLY A 468 -14.77 15.25 7.32
CA GLY A 468 -13.78 14.84 6.31
C GLY A 468 -13.26 13.43 6.46
N GLU A 469 -12.77 12.89 5.34
CA GLU A 469 -12.11 11.60 5.20
C GLU A 469 -11.48 11.46 3.80
N THR A 470 -10.86 10.29 3.55
CA THR A 470 -10.40 9.89 2.22
C THR A 470 -11.41 8.96 1.55
N VAL A 471 -11.88 9.34 0.36
CA VAL A 471 -12.64 8.47 -0.55
C VAL A 471 -11.68 7.97 -1.63
N ARG A 472 -11.56 6.64 -1.77
CA ARG A 472 -10.54 6.03 -2.65
C ARG A 472 -11.12 4.93 -3.52
N LEU A 473 -11.00 5.10 -4.83
CA LEU A 473 -11.54 4.20 -5.85
C LEU A 473 -10.44 3.34 -6.49
N LEU A 474 -10.62 2.03 -6.50
CA LEU A 474 -9.71 1.06 -7.12
C LEU A 474 -10.39 0.35 -8.30
N GLY A 475 -9.62 0.06 -9.34
CA GLY A 475 -10.05 -0.81 -10.44
C GLY A 475 -10.15 -2.27 -10.00
N GLY A 476 -10.80 -3.10 -10.82
CA GLY A 476 -11.03 -4.52 -10.52
C GLY A 476 -9.78 -5.40 -10.34
N LEU A 477 -8.58 -4.84 -10.51
CA LEU A 477 -7.29 -5.49 -10.26
C LEU A 477 -6.49 -4.80 -9.14
N GLY A 478 -7.08 -3.84 -8.42
CA GLY A 478 -6.47 -3.17 -7.27
C GLY A 478 -5.65 -1.91 -7.56
N GLY A 479 -5.48 -1.51 -8.83
CA GLY A 479 -4.86 -0.23 -9.19
C GLY A 479 -5.78 0.95 -8.84
N GLU A 480 -5.22 2.03 -8.30
CA GLU A 480 -5.97 3.24 -7.98
C GLU A 480 -6.48 3.93 -9.25
N ILE A 481 -7.75 4.30 -9.23
CA ILE A 481 -8.41 5.05 -10.30
C ILE A 481 -8.40 6.54 -9.94
N ASP A 482 -8.94 6.86 -8.76
CA ASP A 482 -9.09 8.22 -8.27
C ASP A 482 -9.20 8.21 -6.73
N SER A 483 -8.80 9.32 -6.10
CA SER A 483 -8.84 9.48 -4.65
C SER A 483 -8.95 10.95 -4.27
N VAL A 484 -9.78 11.26 -3.28
CA VAL A 484 -9.90 12.61 -2.70
C VAL A 484 -9.95 12.54 -1.18
N THR A 485 -9.21 13.43 -0.52
CA THR A 485 -9.31 13.66 0.93
C THR A 485 -9.93 15.03 1.18
N TYR A 486 -11.18 15.05 1.63
CA TYR A 486 -11.91 16.29 1.92
C TYR A 486 -11.98 16.56 3.42
N THR A 487 -12.27 17.81 3.81
CA THR A 487 -12.54 18.23 5.19
C THR A 487 -13.62 19.32 5.22
N ASP A 488 -14.23 19.53 6.39
CA ASP A 488 -15.14 20.64 6.71
C ASP A 488 -14.41 21.95 7.02
N LEU A 489 -13.07 21.95 7.05
CA LEU A 489 -12.25 23.11 7.34
C LEU A 489 -11.84 23.89 6.07
N PRO A 490 -11.72 25.23 6.15
CA PRO A 490 -11.14 26.02 5.07
C PRO A 490 -9.77 25.49 4.63
N PRO A 491 -9.44 25.54 3.33
CA PRO A 491 -10.16 26.25 2.26
C PRO A 491 -11.28 25.44 1.58
N TRP A 492 -11.70 24.28 2.12
CA TRP A 492 -12.83 23.54 1.57
C TRP A 492 -14.16 24.31 1.72
N PRO A 493 -15.13 24.13 0.80
CA PRO A 493 -16.39 24.87 0.82
C PRO A 493 -17.28 24.57 2.04
N ALA A 494 -17.37 25.52 2.98
CA ALA A 494 -18.13 25.37 4.23
C ALA A 494 -19.65 25.18 4.04
N ASP A 495 -20.24 25.61 2.91
CA ASP A 495 -21.69 25.42 2.68
C ASP A 495 -22.07 23.96 2.40
N ALA A 496 -21.08 23.08 2.19
CA ALA A 496 -21.28 21.64 2.09
C ALA A 496 -21.38 20.93 3.46
N ASP A 497 -21.08 21.64 4.55
CA ASP A 497 -21.12 21.13 5.92
C ASP A 497 -22.47 21.43 6.59
N GLY A 498 -23.49 20.62 6.34
CA GLY A 498 -24.79 20.73 7.04
C GLY A 498 -25.70 21.85 6.56
N LEU A 499 -25.25 22.71 5.63
CA LEU A 499 -26.03 23.83 5.10
C LEU A 499 -26.80 23.51 3.81
N GLY A 500 -26.67 22.27 3.30
CA GLY A 500 -27.47 21.75 2.21
C GLY A 500 -26.77 21.64 0.87
N SER A 501 -25.59 22.24 0.70
CA SER A 501 -24.83 22.08 -0.54
C SER A 501 -24.06 20.76 -0.52
N SER A 502 -23.67 20.29 -1.69
CA SER A 502 -22.66 19.24 -1.90
C SER A 502 -21.32 19.88 -2.27
N LEU A 503 -20.24 19.12 -2.14
CA LEU A 503 -18.98 19.42 -2.79
C LEU A 503 -19.07 18.99 -4.26
N GLU A 504 -19.02 19.95 -5.18
CA GLU A 504 -18.98 19.75 -6.62
C GLU A 504 -17.58 20.03 -7.15
N LEU A 505 -17.03 19.08 -7.91
CA LEU A 505 -15.78 19.28 -8.65
C LEU A 505 -15.97 20.38 -9.72
N ILE A 506 -15.00 21.28 -9.87
CA ILE A 506 -15.06 22.40 -10.81
C ILE A 506 -14.64 21.96 -12.21
N ASP A 507 -13.48 21.30 -12.31
CA ASP A 507 -12.98 20.72 -13.56
C ASP A 507 -12.39 19.34 -13.30
N ALA A 508 -12.97 18.34 -13.96
CA ALA A 508 -12.55 16.95 -13.89
C ALA A 508 -11.19 16.66 -14.55
N GLN A 509 -10.56 17.65 -15.19
CA GLN A 509 -9.18 17.56 -15.67
C GLN A 509 -8.15 18.15 -14.70
N LEU A 510 -8.59 18.84 -13.66
CA LEU A 510 -7.73 19.41 -12.63
C LEU A 510 -7.60 18.45 -11.43
N ASP A 511 -6.57 18.68 -10.63
CA ASP A 511 -6.29 17.87 -9.44
C ASP A 511 -7.44 18.00 -8.43
N ASN A 512 -8.12 16.89 -8.13
CA ASN A 512 -9.22 16.84 -7.18
C ASN A 512 -8.74 16.65 -5.73
N SER A 513 -7.45 16.50 -5.47
CA SER A 513 -6.91 16.59 -4.10
C SER A 513 -6.85 18.03 -3.59
N LEU A 514 -6.95 19.00 -4.50
CA LEU A 514 -6.89 20.42 -4.23
C LEU A 514 -8.29 20.99 -3.91
N PRO A 515 -8.52 21.56 -2.71
CA PRO A 515 -9.80 22.19 -2.36
C PRO A 515 -10.21 23.30 -3.32
N GLU A 516 -9.26 23.92 -4.01
CA GLU A 516 -9.49 24.98 -5.00
C GLU A 516 -10.23 24.47 -6.24
N ASN A 517 -10.21 23.17 -6.50
CA ASN A 517 -10.97 22.52 -7.57
C ASN A 517 -12.35 22.02 -7.09
N TRP A 518 -12.76 22.36 -5.86
CA TRP A 518 -14.06 22.03 -5.32
C TRP A 518 -14.84 23.30 -4.97
N LYS A 519 -16.15 23.26 -5.15
CA LYS A 519 -17.04 24.32 -4.70
C LYS A 519 -18.33 23.77 -4.13
N SER A 520 -19.05 24.60 -3.39
CA SER A 520 -20.42 24.29 -3.00
C SER A 520 -21.35 24.32 -4.21
N SER A 521 -22.26 23.36 -4.28
CA SER A 521 -23.35 23.37 -5.25
C SER A 521 -24.21 24.62 -5.14
N ALA A 522 -24.70 25.11 -6.28
CA ALA A 522 -25.46 26.36 -6.33
C ALA A 522 -26.87 26.23 -5.70
N ALA A 523 -27.37 25.01 -5.54
CA ALA A 523 -28.67 24.72 -4.96
C ALA A 523 -28.52 23.63 -3.90
N ALA A 524 -29.29 23.75 -2.82
CA ALA A 524 -29.35 22.72 -1.80
C ALA A 524 -29.79 21.38 -2.39
N GLY A 525 -29.11 20.30 -2.01
CA GLY A 525 -29.29 18.96 -2.57
C GLY A 525 -28.31 18.60 -3.69
N GLY A 526 -27.50 19.54 -4.18
CA GLY A 526 -26.52 19.23 -5.21
C GLY A 526 -27.11 18.95 -6.60
N THR A 527 -26.33 18.29 -7.45
CA THR A 527 -26.63 18.00 -8.85
C THR A 527 -26.56 16.50 -9.22
N PRO A 528 -26.98 15.55 -8.36
CA PRO A 528 -26.80 14.14 -8.66
C PRO A 528 -27.48 13.73 -9.97
N GLY A 529 -26.75 13.00 -10.80
CA GLY A 529 -27.12 12.55 -12.13
C GLY A 529 -27.05 13.64 -13.21
N ALA A 530 -26.45 14.80 -12.93
CA ALA A 530 -26.40 15.95 -13.82
C ALA A 530 -25.05 16.70 -13.76
N PRO A 531 -24.72 17.54 -14.76
CA PRO A 531 -23.51 18.36 -14.68
C PRO A 531 -23.52 19.31 -13.47
N ASN A 532 -22.37 19.36 -12.78
CA ASN A 532 -22.13 20.26 -11.65
C ASN A 532 -22.50 21.72 -11.98
N SER A 533 -22.98 22.44 -10.96
CA SER A 533 -23.38 23.84 -11.07
C SER A 533 -22.20 24.80 -11.31
N SER A 534 -20.96 24.34 -11.11
CA SER A 534 -19.74 24.99 -11.60
C SER A 534 -19.66 24.85 -13.10
N GLY A 535 -19.72 25.94 -13.86
CA GLY A 535 -19.16 25.89 -15.21
C GLY A 535 -17.67 25.60 -15.16
N THR A 536 -17.13 24.98 -16.22
CA THR A 536 -15.71 24.60 -16.41
C THR A 536 -14.74 25.78 -16.55
N THR A 537 -15.03 26.93 -15.93
CA THR A 537 -14.11 28.07 -15.97
C THR A 537 -13.12 27.94 -14.82
N ASP A 538 -12.01 27.29 -15.12
CA ASP A 538 -10.81 27.27 -14.29
C ASP A 538 -10.45 28.71 -13.84
N PRO A 539 -10.48 29.02 -12.53
CA PRO A 539 -10.08 30.33 -12.02
C PRO A 539 -8.60 30.65 -12.33
N CYS A 540 -7.80 29.65 -12.71
CA CYS A 540 -6.38 29.73 -13.09
C CYS A 540 -6.14 29.69 -14.60
N ALA A 541 -7.18 29.74 -15.43
CA ALA A 541 -7.06 29.73 -16.89
C ALA A 541 -6.18 30.87 -17.43
N THR A 542 -6.04 31.95 -16.67
CA THR A 542 -5.02 32.97 -16.87
C THR A 542 -3.98 32.86 -15.75
N PRO A 543 -2.72 32.51 -16.05
CA PRO A 543 -1.69 32.40 -15.04
C PRO A 543 -1.54 33.71 -14.26
N PRO A 544 -1.45 33.67 -12.91
CA PRO A 544 -1.21 34.86 -12.13
C PRO A 544 0.17 35.47 -12.48
N PRO A 545 0.37 36.79 -12.25
CA PRO A 545 1.68 37.40 -12.38
C PRO A 545 2.71 36.69 -11.49
N VAL A 546 3.93 36.48 -12.01
CA VAL A 546 5.00 35.82 -11.25
C VAL A 546 5.47 36.73 -10.11
N ILE A 547 5.30 36.26 -8.88
CA ILE A 547 5.86 36.82 -7.65
C ILE A 547 6.48 35.66 -6.90
N VAL A 548 7.70 35.80 -6.40
CA VAL A 548 8.45 34.70 -5.77
C VAL A 548 8.72 34.99 -4.30
N MET A 549 8.69 33.96 -3.46
CA MET A 549 9.29 33.95 -2.14
C MET A 549 10.80 33.94 -2.31
N ASN A 550 11.43 35.03 -1.88
CA ASN A 550 12.82 35.37 -2.19
C ASN A 550 13.77 35.14 -1.00
N GLU A 551 13.25 35.30 0.22
CA GLU A 551 14.01 35.11 1.44
C GLU A 551 13.08 34.74 2.61
N ILE A 552 13.49 33.80 3.47
CA ILE A 552 12.67 33.26 4.57
C ILE A 552 13.50 33.24 5.85
N ASN A 553 12.97 33.85 6.91
CA ASN A 553 13.47 33.74 8.28
C ASN A 553 12.46 32.95 9.10
N TYR A 554 12.70 31.65 9.28
CA TYR A 554 11.80 30.75 9.99
C TYR A 554 12.28 30.39 11.40
N ASN A 555 13.56 30.65 11.71
CA ASN A 555 14.09 30.48 13.05
C ASN A 555 15.23 31.47 13.30
N SER A 556 14.92 32.54 14.01
CA SER A 556 15.88 33.59 14.32
C SER A 556 16.89 33.15 15.39
N SER A 557 18.06 33.80 15.44
CA SER A 557 18.99 33.58 16.55
C SER A 557 18.53 34.26 17.85
N ASP A 558 18.89 33.67 19.00
CA ASP A 558 18.60 34.23 20.34
C ASP A 558 19.08 35.67 20.54
N THR A 559 20.13 36.09 19.81
CA THR A 559 20.75 37.42 19.97
C THR A 559 20.33 38.44 18.91
N PHE A 560 19.58 38.00 17.91
CA PHE A 560 19.08 38.81 16.80
C PHE A 560 17.78 38.18 16.30
N ASN A 561 16.65 38.60 16.90
CA ASN A 561 15.32 38.00 16.68
C ASN A 561 14.29 39.06 16.23
N PRO A 562 14.10 39.25 14.91
CA PRO A 562 13.02 40.06 14.33
C PRO A 562 11.67 39.34 14.26
N GLU A 563 11.55 38.13 14.83
CA GLU A 563 10.48 37.14 14.58
C GLU A 563 10.43 36.64 13.12
N ASP A 564 9.47 35.77 12.84
CA ASP A 564 9.33 35.13 11.54
C ASP A 564 8.96 36.14 10.45
N TRP A 565 9.56 35.99 9.28
CA TRP A 565 9.22 36.80 8.11
C TRP A 565 9.58 36.11 6.80
N VAL A 566 8.83 36.45 5.75
CA VAL A 566 9.10 36.04 4.37
C VAL A 566 9.13 37.26 3.47
N GLU A 567 10.04 37.29 2.50
CA GLU A 567 10.12 38.34 1.50
C GLU A 567 9.55 37.87 0.16
N LEU A 568 8.68 38.69 -0.42
CA LEU A 568 8.17 38.56 -1.76
C LEU A 568 8.94 39.47 -2.72
N TYR A 569 9.34 38.94 -3.86
CA TYR A 569 10.02 39.68 -4.93
C TYR A 569 9.23 39.62 -6.24
N ASN A 570 9.14 40.76 -6.92
CA ASN A 570 8.59 40.85 -8.27
C ASN A 570 9.72 40.86 -9.32
N PRO A 571 10.02 39.74 -9.98
CA PRO A 571 11.02 39.69 -11.05
C PRO A 571 10.58 40.40 -12.33
N GLY A 572 9.31 40.78 -12.45
CA GLY A 572 8.73 41.37 -13.63
C GLY A 572 9.05 42.85 -13.85
N GLU A 573 8.89 43.29 -15.10
CA GLU A 573 9.12 44.66 -15.57
C GLU A 573 7.96 45.62 -15.25
N THR A 574 6.88 45.13 -14.63
CA THR A 574 5.68 45.91 -14.29
C THR A 574 5.27 45.70 -12.85
N ALA A 575 4.68 46.72 -12.23
CA ALA A 575 4.12 46.61 -10.89
C ALA A 575 2.93 45.63 -10.86
N VAL A 576 2.84 44.81 -9.81
CA VAL A 576 1.78 43.82 -9.58
C VAL A 576 0.91 44.26 -8.41
N SER A 577 -0.40 44.22 -8.57
CA SER A 577 -1.33 44.39 -7.45
C SER A 577 -1.44 43.08 -6.67
N LEU A 578 -1.16 43.13 -5.37
CA LEU A 578 -1.31 41.99 -4.46
C LEU A 578 -2.63 42.06 -3.66
N THR A 579 -3.57 42.89 -4.12
CA THR A 579 -4.87 43.07 -3.45
C THR A 579 -5.58 41.74 -3.28
N ASN A 580 -5.88 41.37 -2.03
CA ASN A 580 -6.59 40.15 -1.63
C ASN A 580 -5.88 38.86 -2.02
N TRP A 581 -4.57 38.90 -2.30
CA TRP A 581 -3.76 37.69 -2.35
C TRP A 581 -3.66 37.10 -0.95
N VAL A 582 -3.50 35.80 -0.84
CA VAL A 582 -3.41 35.10 0.45
C VAL A 582 -2.01 34.51 0.58
N PHE A 583 -1.30 34.87 1.64
CA PHE A 583 -0.10 34.17 2.07
C PHE A 583 -0.49 33.23 3.22
N GLN A 584 -0.17 31.95 3.13
CA GLN A 584 -0.60 30.96 4.12
C GLN A 584 0.46 29.91 4.40
N ASP A 585 0.42 29.37 5.61
CA ASP A 585 1.09 28.12 5.98
C ASP A 585 0.07 26.96 5.89
N GLU A 586 0.33 25.85 6.58
CA GLU A 586 -0.57 24.70 6.69
C GLU A 586 -1.75 24.94 7.65
N SER A 587 -1.70 25.99 8.49
CA SER A 587 -2.60 26.21 9.61
C SER A 587 -3.58 27.37 9.42
N ALA A 588 -3.18 28.44 8.73
CA ALA A 588 -3.94 29.68 8.59
C ALA A 588 -3.46 30.52 7.39
N GLY A 589 -4.32 31.46 6.95
CA GLY A 589 -4.02 32.40 5.86
C GLY A 589 -4.02 33.87 6.30
N PHE A 590 -3.16 34.66 5.68
CA PHE A 590 -3.07 36.12 5.78
C PHE A 590 -3.47 36.76 4.45
N THR A 591 -4.58 37.50 4.45
CA THR A 591 -5.02 38.25 3.27
C THR A 591 -4.28 39.57 3.15
N ILE A 592 -3.53 39.76 2.07
CA ILE A 592 -2.79 40.99 1.78
C ILE A 592 -3.80 42.14 1.55
N PRO A 593 -3.68 43.26 2.31
CA PRO A 593 -4.63 44.36 2.27
C PRO A 593 -4.86 44.95 0.87
N ALA A 594 -6.11 45.33 0.61
CA ALA A 594 -6.46 45.99 -0.64
C ALA A 594 -5.66 47.28 -0.87
N GLY A 595 -5.21 47.48 -2.11
CA GLY A 595 -4.34 48.61 -2.50
C GLY A 595 -2.85 48.31 -2.40
N THR A 596 -2.44 47.15 -1.87
CA THR A 596 -1.04 46.73 -1.86
C THR A 596 -0.55 46.51 -3.29
N THR A 597 0.53 47.19 -3.65
CA THR A 597 1.17 47.09 -4.96
C THR A 597 2.65 46.81 -4.77
N LEU A 598 3.16 45.79 -5.45
CA LEU A 598 4.57 45.44 -5.49
C LEU A 598 5.19 46.00 -6.78
N PRO A 599 6.08 47.03 -6.70
CA PRO A 599 6.72 47.61 -7.88
C PRO A 599 7.50 46.58 -8.69
N SER A 600 7.79 46.91 -9.95
CA SER A 600 8.76 46.13 -10.75
C SER A 600 10.11 46.10 -10.05
N HIS A 601 10.70 44.90 -9.95
CA HIS A 601 11.93 44.64 -9.18
C HIS A 601 11.85 45.08 -7.70
N GLY A 602 10.63 45.21 -7.18
CA GLY A 602 10.37 45.58 -5.80
C GLY A 602 10.31 44.38 -4.87
N TYR A 603 10.52 44.66 -3.59
CA TYR A 603 10.47 43.71 -2.49
C TYR A 603 9.36 44.09 -1.51
N LEU A 604 8.71 43.10 -0.92
CA LEU A 604 7.73 43.27 0.15
C LEU A 604 7.95 42.20 1.20
N VAL A 605 8.15 42.60 2.45
CA VAL A 605 8.37 41.66 3.56
C VAL A 605 7.05 41.45 4.31
N LEU A 606 6.62 40.20 4.48
CA LEU A 606 5.51 39.83 5.35
C LEU A 606 6.10 39.40 6.70
N VAL A 607 5.65 40.03 7.79
CA VAL A 607 6.28 39.90 9.11
C VAL A 607 5.26 39.45 10.16
N ARG A 608 5.70 38.56 11.05
CA ARG A 608 4.89 38.09 12.17
C ARG A 608 4.63 39.19 13.19
N GLU A 609 5.67 39.92 13.60
CA GLU A 609 5.60 40.94 14.66
C GLU A 609 6.23 42.26 14.19
N SER A 610 5.42 43.15 13.63
CA SER A 610 5.83 44.43 13.04
C SER A 610 6.63 45.32 13.99
N ALA A 611 6.31 45.28 15.28
CA ALA A 611 7.01 46.06 16.30
C ALA A 611 8.45 45.55 16.53
N LEU A 612 8.65 44.24 16.59
CA LEU A 612 9.97 43.61 16.76
C LEU A 612 10.80 43.72 15.47
N PHE A 613 10.16 43.49 14.33
CA PHE A 613 10.80 43.60 13.03
C PHE A 613 11.34 45.01 12.79
N SER A 614 10.52 46.06 13.00
CA SER A 614 10.93 47.46 12.80
C SER A 614 11.96 47.95 13.83
N ALA A 615 11.97 47.39 15.04
CA ALA A 615 13.02 47.67 16.02
C ALA A 615 14.37 47.09 15.59
N THR A 616 14.35 45.91 14.96
CA THR A 616 15.54 45.20 14.46
C THR A 616 16.05 45.78 13.13
N PHE A 617 15.13 46.14 12.23
CA PHE A 617 15.41 46.69 10.90
C PHE A 617 14.79 48.09 10.69
N PRO A 618 15.26 49.13 11.39
CA PRO A 618 14.64 50.46 11.36
C PRO A 618 14.71 51.18 10.00
N ALA A 619 15.53 50.66 9.07
CA ALA A 619 15.66 51.20 7.72
C ALA A 619 14.70 50.54 6.70
N VAL A 620 14.09 49.42 7.05
CA VAL A 620 13.16 48.69 6.18
C VAL A 620 11.75 49.24 6.37
N SER A 621 11.12 49.69 5.29
CA SER A 621 9.80 50.34 5.33
C SER A 621 8.75 49.67 4.45
N ASN A 622 9.17 48.70 3.64
CA ASN A 622 8.36 47.91 2.73
C ASN A 622 7.97 46.58 3.35
N TYR A 623 7.29 46.62 4.50
CA TYR A 623 6.79 45.44 5.18
C TYR A 623 5.29 45.53 5.51
N LEU A 624 4.65 44.38 5.66
CA LEU A 624 3.26 44.22 6.10
C LEU A 624 3.18 43.14 7.19
N GLY A 625 2.38 43.40 8.21
CA GLY A 625 2.11 42.49 9.32
C GLY A 625 0.91 43.00 10.12
N ASP A 626 0.52 42.36 11.21
CA ASP A 626 1.14 41.16 11.82
C ASP A 626 0.55 39.87 11.25
N LEU A 627 1.40 38.88 10.93
CA LEU A 627 0.91 37.56 10.49
C LEU A 627 0.20 36.84 11.65
N PRO A 628 -0.92 36.12 11.41
CA PRO A 628 -1.66 35.43 12.45
C PRO A 628 -1.04 34.09 12.87
N PHE A 629 0.03 33.67 12.21
CA PHE A 629 0.77 32.43 12.42
C PHE A 629 2.28 32.70 12.42
N GLY A 630 3.04 31.71 12.88
CA GLY A 630 4.49 31.71 12.88
C GLY A 630 5.03 30.53 12.10
N PHE A 631 6.33 30.54 11.87
CA PHE A 631 6.96 29.51 11.05
C PHE A 631 7.54 28.37 11.89
N SER A 632 7.53 27.16 11.32
CA SER A 632 8.08 25.96 11.96
C SER A 632 9.60 25.96 11.88
N GLY A 633 10.26 25.78 13.03
CA GLY A 633 11.71 25.58 13.11
C GLY A 633 12.20 24.30 12.43
N GLY A 634 11.34 23.28 12.28
CA GLY A 634 11.66 21.98 11.69
C GLY A 634 11.17 21.79 10.25
N GLY A 635 10.85 22.88 9.55
CA GLY A 635 10.27 22.84 8.21
C GLY A 635 8.74 22.89 8.17
N GLU A 636 8.21 23.45 7.09
CA GLU A 636 6.79 23.49 6.75
C GLU A 636 6.58 23.91 5.28
N ARG A 637 5.31 23.92 4.84
CA ARG A 637 4.88 24.41 3.53
C ARG A 637 4.29 25.82 3.62
N LEU A 638 4.84 26.74 2.84
CA LEU A 638 4.35 28.11 2.65
C LEU A 638 3.82 28.30 1.24
N ARG A 639 2.69 29.02 1.10
CA ARG A 639 2.03 29.27 -0.19
C ARG A 639 1.63 30.73 -0.35
N LEU A 640 1.83 31.25 -1.56
CA LEU A 640 1.26 32.53 -2.01
C LEU A 640 0.19 32.26 -3.06
N LEU A 641 -1.05 32.65 -2.77
CA LEU A 641 -2.21 32.43 -3.63
C LEU A 641 -2.75 33.75 -4.20
N SER A 642 -3.17 33.70 -5.46
CA SER A 642 -3.96 34.76 -6.07
C SER A 642 -5.37 34.83 -5.44
N PRO A 643 -6.16 35.90 -5.68
CA PRO A 643 -7.52 36.01 -5.13
C PRO A 643 -8.48 34.94 -5.64
N GLY A 644 -8.15 34.28 -6.76
CA GLY A 644 -8.89 33.15 -7.32
C GLY A 644 -8.45 31.78 -6.79
N GLY A 645 -7.55 31.73 -5.80
CA GLY A 645 -7.03 30.48 -5.22
C GLY A 645 -5.82 29.88 -5.95
N CYS A 646 -5.45 30.41 -7.11
CA CYS A 646 -4.30 29.89 -7.87
C CYS A 646 -2.99 30.09 -7.13
N VAL A 647 -2.18 29.03 -7.03
CA VAL A 647 -0.81 29.10 -6.50
C VAL A 647 0.03 30.00 -7.42
N VAL A 648 0.59 31.05 -6.82
CA VAL A 648 1.54 31.95 -7.46
C VAL A 648 2.97 31.47 -7.22
N ASP A 649 3.24 31.09 -5.97
CA ASP A 649 4.51 30.48 -5.57
C ASP A 649 4.33 29.64 -4.30
N GLU A 650 5.23 28.67 -4.13
CA GLU A 650 5.18 27.70 -3.05
C GLU A 650 6.59 27.21 -2.68
N VAL A 651 6.80 26.97 -1.39
CA VAL A 651 8.02 26.35 -0.86
C VAL A 651 7.69 25.44 0.30
N THR A 652 8.24 24.22 0.30
CA THR A 652 8.28 23.34 1.47
C THR A 652 9.71 23.25 1.93
N TYR A 653 10.09 24.03 2.93
CA TYR A 653 11.47 24.09 3.43
C TYR A 653 11.67 23.12 4.61
N ASP A 654 12.94 22.86 4.95
CA ASP A 654 13.35 21.99 6.06
C ASP A 654 14.57 22.61 6.78
N ASP A 655 14.87 22.14 7.99
CA ASP A 655 16.04 22.54 8.78
C ASP A 655 17.23 21.58 8.61
N VAL A 656 17.00 20.42 7.98
CA VAL A 656 18.04 19.43 7.68
C VAL A 656 18.52 19.47 6.23
N ALA A 657 19.78 19.06 6.03
CA ALA A 657 20.34 18.88 4.70
C ALA A 657 19.44 17.96 3.84
N PRO A 658 19.17 18.30 2.57
CA PRO A 658 19.92 19.24 1.73
C PRO A 658 19.57 20.72 1.87
N TRP A 659 18.61 21.12 2.71
CA TRP A 659 18.36 22.52 3.02
C TRP A 659 19.51 23.13 3.84
N PRO A 660 19.78 24.45 3.74
CA PRO A 660 20.85 25.11 4.50
C PRO A 660 20.61 25.11 6.02
N PRO A 661 21.26 24.24 6.83
CA PRO A 661 20.96 24.14 8.27
C PRO A 661 21.44 25.35 9.07
N ALA A 662 22.28 26.21 8.46
CA ALA A 662 22.70 27.45 9.08
C ALA A 662 21.56 28.48 9.20
N ALA A 663 20.48 28.35 8.42
CA ALA A 663 19.30 29.19 8.57
C ALA A 663 18.44 28.83 9.80
N ASP A 664 18.76 27.73 10.48
CA ASP A 664 18.04 27.27 11.67
C ASP A 664 18.62 27.86 12.96
N GLY A 665 18.17 29.05 13.36
CA GLY A 665 18.47 29.62 14.68
C GLY A 665 19.91 30.11 14.88
N THR A 666 20.78 30.01 13.87
CA THR A 666 22.17 30.51 13.97
C THR A 666 22.36 31.94 13.48
N GLY A 667 21.30 32.55 12.95
CA GLY A 667 21.24 33.96 12.54
C GLY A 667 21.07 34.22 11.04
N PRO A 668 21.64 33.42 10.12
CA PRO A 668 21.29 33.45 8.70
C PRO A 668 19.82 33.11 8.43
N THR A 669 19.39 33.44 7.22
CA THR A 669 18.05 33.20 6.64
C THR A 669 18.18 32.28 5.43
N LEU A 670 17.09 31.65 4.97
CA LEU A 670 17.06 30.98 3.68
C LEU A 670 16.93 32.03 2.58
N THR A 671 17.88 32.03 1.66
CA THR A 671 17.99 33.02 0.59
C THR A 671 17.96 32.33 -0.76
N LEU A 672 17.04 32.75 -1.63
CA LEU A 672 16.92 32.22 -2.98
C LEU A 672 18.07 32.72 -3.85
N LEU A 673 18.77 31.81 -4.53
CA LEU A 673 19.91 32.13 -5.40
C LEU A 673 19.53 32.94 -6.63
N ASN A 674 18.38 32.60 -7.23
CA ASN A 674 17.88 33.24 -8.43
C ASN A 674 16.35 33.09 -8.48
N PRO A 675 15.60 34.20 -8.67
CA PRO A 675 14.13 34.22 -8.80
C PRO A 675 13.53 33.32 -9.88
N ALA A 676 14.33 32.81 -10.81
CA ALA A 676 13.90 31.88 -11.85
C ALA A 676 14.11 30.39 -11.50
N LEU A 677 14.65 30.10 -10.32
CA LEU A 677 14.86 28.73 -9.84
C LEU A 677 13.61 28.20 -9.14
N ASP A 678 13.53 26.87 -9.06
CA ASP A 678 12.43 26.16 -8.42
C ASP A 678 12.55 26.26 -6.90
N ASN A 679 11.55 26.88 -6.27
CA ASN A 679 11.51 27.09 -4.82
C ASN A 679 11.33 25.79 -4.04
N GLY A 680 10.78 24.73 -4.65
CA GLY A 680 10.70 23.39 -4.04
C GLY A 680 12.04 22.63 -4.03
N ASN A 681 13.06 23.13 -4.73
CA ASN A 681 14.37 22.50 -4.79
C ASN A 681 15.33 23.11 -3.73
N PRO A 682 15.81 22.32 -2.75
CA PRO A 682 16.74 22.80 -1.72
C PRO A 682 18.03 23.40 -2.30
N ALA A 683 18.47 22.98 -3.49
CA ALA A 683 19.66 23.52 -4.16
C ALA A 683 19.46 24.94 -4.73
N SER A 684 18.22 25.44 -4.78
CA SER A 684 17.91 26.82 -5.14
C SER A 684 18.19 27.80 -4.00
N TRP A 685 18.35 27.27 -2.78
CA TRP A 685 18.44 28.05 -1.54
C TRP A 685 19.84 27.97 -0.93
N VAL A 686 20.27 29.05 -0.30
CA VAL A 686 21.50 29.12 0.49
C VAL A 686 21.24 29.86 1.80
N ALA A 687 22.08 29.64 2.80
CA ALA A 687 22.06 30.48 3.99
C ALA A 687 22.60 31.88 3.64
N SER A 688 21.91 32.93 4.10
CA SER A 688 22.36 34.30 3.89
C SER A 688 23.74 34.55 4.51
N ALA A 689 24.50 35.45 3.89
CA ALA A 689 25.82 35.83 4.39
C ALA A 689 25.76 36.79 5.59
N MET A 690 24.59 37.35 5.88
CA MET A 690 24.36 38.33 6.95
C MET A 690 23.41 37.78 7.99
N THR A 691 23.73 37.98 9.27
CA THR A 691 22.77 37.71 10.35
C THR A 691 21.52 38.56 10.14
N GLY A 692 20.35 37.91 10.10
CA GLY A 692 19.07 38.55 9.82
C GLY A 692 18.76 38.76 8.34
N GLY A 693 19.60 38.28 7.42
CA GLY A 693 19.30 38.34 5.99
C GLY A 693 19.36 39.74 5.36
N THR A 694 18.65 39.90 4.24
CA THR A 694 18.61 41.11 3.39
C THR A 694 17.22 41.74 3.25
N PRO A 695 16.37 41.78 4.29
CA PRO A 695 14.97 42.17 4.14
C PRO A 695 14.79 43.55 3.50
N GLY A 696 13.88 43.60 2.55
CA GLY A 696 13.53 44.75 1.74
C GLY A 696 14.53 45.10 0.63
N SER A 697 15.49 44.23 0.33
CA SER A 697 16.59 44.53 -0.60
C SER A 697 17.09 43.28 -1.35
N ALA A 698 17.99 43.47 -2.33
CA ALA A 698 18.51 42.36 -3.11
C ALA A 698 19.38 41.42 -2.25
N ASN A 699 19.15 40.10 -2.39
CA ASN A 699 19.89 39.02 -1.72
C ASN A 699 21.42 39.09 -1.89
N PHE A 700 21.87 39.53 -3.07
CA PHE A 700 23.28 39.58 -3.44
C PHE A 700 23.63 40.90 -4.14
N PRO A 701 23.76 42.02 -3.39
CA PRO A 701 23.95 43.35 -3.98
C PRO A 701 25.28 43.50 -4.75
N ASP A 702 26.29 42.70 -4.41
CA ASP A 702 27.59 42.62 -5.10
C ASP A 702 27.71 41.41 -6.05
N GLY A 703 26.60 40.69 -6.28
CA GLY A 703 26.57 39.39 -6.96
C GLY A 703 26.90 38.22 -6.02
N PRO A 704 26.54 36.98 -6.40
CA PRO A 704 26.89 35.80 -5.60
C PRO A 704 28.42 35.67 -5.57
N THR A 705 29.00 35.49 -4.39
CA THR A 705 30.46 35.29 -4.26
C THR A 705 30.91 34.05 -5.06
N ASP A 706 32.15 34.04 -5.56
CA ASP A 706 32.71 33.03 -6.49
C ASP A 706 32.56 31.55 -6.05
N ASN A 707 32.11 31.27 -4.82
CA ASN A 707 31.79 29.92 -4.34
C ASN A 707 30.40 29.41 -4.79
N TYR A 708 29.51 30.26 -5.31
CA TYR A 708 28.14 29.87 -5.69
C TYR A 708 27.95 29.71 -7.22
N THR A 709 28.93 30.14 -8.03
CA THR A 709 28.91 29.99 -9.50
C THR A 709 29.03 28.54 -9.99
N ALA A 710 29.28 27.56 -9.10
CA ALA A 710 29.36 26.15 -9.44
C ALA A 710 28.00 25.46 -9.69
N TYR A 711 26.87 26.14 -9.38
CA TYR A 711 25.53 25.56 -9.45
C TYR A 711 24.63 26.10 -10.57
N LEU A 712 25.17 26.88 -11.52
CA LEU A 712 24.44 27.22 -12.74
C LEU A 712 24.66 26.12 -13.80
N PRO A 713 23.70 25.21 -14.06
CA PRO A 713 23.78 24.41 -15.27
C PRO A 713 23.65 25.35 -16.48
N LEU A 714 24.66 25.30 -17.34
CA LEU A 714 24.66 25.87 -18.69
C LEU A 714 23.45 25.33 -19.48
N ILE A 715 22.31 25.99 -19.40
CA ILE A 715 21.20 25.82 -20.34
C ILE A 715 21.01 27.13 -21.11
N VAL A 716 21.95 27.43 -22.02
CA VAL A 716 21.66 28.03 -23.32
C VAL A 716 22.78 27.62 -24.28
N ARG A 717 22.53 26.57 -25.08
CA ARG A 717 22.94 26.36 -26.48
C ARG A 717 22.80 24.88 -26.87
N LYS A 718 21.59 24.45 -27.21
CA LYS A 718 21.25 23.84 -28.50
C LYS A 718 19.74 23.73 -28.65
#